data_AF-K0B569-F1
#
_entry.id   AF-K0B569-F1
#
_cell.length_a   1.000
_cell.length_b   1.000
_cell.length_c   1.000
_cell.angle_alpha   90.00
_cell.angle_beta   90.00
_cell.angle_gamma   90.00
#
_symmetry.space_group_name_H-M   'P 1'
#
loop_
_entity.id
_entity.type
_entity.pdbx_description
1 polymer ?
#
loop_
_entity_poly.entity_id
_entity_poly.type
_entity_poly.pdbx_seq_one_letter_code
_entity_poly.pdbx_strand_id
1 'polypeptide(L)'
;MTIPRVSSALKAVDLKQIPPPLIIGERINTQGSRKAKQMVLADDYDGLVDLGRTQVEDGAHCLDVCVATTERADEKEFMLNLVKRLSLEVDAPLVIDSTDPDVIEASVQQIPGRPIINSINLEGDGSRFEKLAPIMAKYGLPAIALCIGPDGMAKTPQQKLETAELLFETGKKYGLKIEQFIFDVLTFTLATGEDEFLDAGKNTLEGIRLVKEKFPNSFTTLGLSNISFGLVPYARKILNSVFLHHAIKSGLDTAIVNAKEIIPYGEIDEKEKKLAEDLIFNTHPNALSELITYFENVGPQASTASKKVDVDPSWPAGKKAHFRIVNRLKDGIENDVVSAIADKVGKNDILKNTDGVLSLDAPPEVTHDGAIRTLNEDLLPAMKEVGDKFGAGELILPFVLKSAECMKASVGELEKYLVKEEGSSKGKLVLGTVYGDVHDIGKNLVKTIFQNNGYTVYDLGKQVPLQKFIEKIDEVNPDAVGLSALLVSTSKQMQFFVEHARKNKMNIPILCGGAAINSNYINRIAKEDGIYESGVFYCNTMFEGLKTMDALISDEKPKLLSQWKEKLENWKEKSTAKVDPASLPKSEIKPVSAPTPKIIGEPIRLKSDQIKMDEVWQLIDKKSLFKLSWGLRGKAGSESEADHEQLLNQWKIRIIREKLFEPEVVYGYFKCHNKDGKLLVDNPHGDDVEFDFPRSTKPEHLCLTDYFGDDDVVAFQAVTVGNKVADIIEQWNQEDKYTDAYYLHGLAVEVAEALAEWINRKIKSELNLDKGGLRYSWGFPSCPDVMQHNLVWKLLEPEKSGMELTESGQIIPEQSTAAMVVHHPKAQYFVL
;
A
#
# COMPACT_ATOMS: atom_id res chain seq x y z
N MET A 1 -22.74 4.20 8.99
CA MET A 1 -22.02 5.42 9.41
C MET A 1 -20.66 5.39 8.74
N THR A 2 -20.25 6.49 8.10
CA THR A 2 -18.91 6.64 7.51
C THR A 2 -17.89 6.81 8.62
N ILE A 3 -16.86 5.97 8.65
CA ILE A 3 -15.76 6.08 9.63
C ILE A 3 -14.99 7.38 9.33
N PRO A 4 -14.68 8.22 10.33
CA PRO A 4 -13.89 9.43 10.16
C PRO A 4 -12.49 9.12 9.59
N ARG A 5 -12.06 9.88 8.57
CA ARG A 5 -10.78 9.71 7.87
C ARG A 5 -9.92 10.95 7.92
N VAL A 6 -8.61 10.74 7.95
CA VAL A 6 -7.57 11.75 7.67
C VAL A 6 -6.88 11.37 6.36
N SER A 7 -6.23 12.32 5.69
CA SER A 7 -5.60 12.02 4.40
C SER A 7 -4.37 12.87 4.13
N SER A 8 -3.47 12.31 3.33
CA SER A 8 -2.45 13.05 2.58
C SER A 8 -2.99 13.37 1.17
N ALA A 9 -2.12 13.82 0.26
CA ALA A 9 -2.44 13.91 -1.16
C ALA A 9 -2.69 12.55 -1.81
N LEU A 10 -2.06 11.49 -1.27
CA LEU A 10 -1.93 10.19 -1.93
C LEU A 10 -2.78 9.10 -1.29
N LYS A 11 -3.14 9.26 -0.01
CA LYS A 11 -3.76 8.20 0.80
C LYS A 11 -4.72 8.77 1.83
N ALA A 12 -5.83 8.08 2.03
CA ALA A 12 -6.73 8.30 3.16
C ALA A 12 -6.57 7.17 4.18
N VAL A 13 -6.60 7.52 5.46
CA VAL A 13 -6.45 6.61 6.61
C VAL A 13 -7.67 6.78 7.51
N ASP A 14 -8.34 5.67 7.84
CA ASP A 14 -9.42 5.64 8.82
C ASP A 14 -8.87 5.93 10.22
N LEU A 15 -9.47 6.84 10.98
CA LEU A 15 -9.04 7.10 12.37
C LEU A 15 -9.25 5.87 13.26
N LYS A 16 -10.25 5.03 12.93
CA LYS A 16 -10.49 3.74 13.58
C LYS A 16 -9.73 2.63 12.85
N GLN A 17 -8.61 2.19 13.42
CA GLN A 17 -7.87 1.02 12.93
C GLN A 17 -8.44 -0.29 13.52
N ILE A 18 -8.43 -1.36 12.72
CA ILE A 18 -8.78 -2.71 13.16
C ILE A 18 -7.70 -3.66 12.63
N PRO A 19 -6.83 -4.20 13.50
CA PRO A 19 -6.79 -3.98 14.95
C PRO A 19 -6.36 -2.54 15.36
N PRO A 20 -6.76 -2.03 16.54
CA PRO A 20 -6.22 -0.79 17.09
C PRO A 20 -4.76 -0.95 17.54
N PRO A 21 -3.99 0.13 17.70
CA PRO A 21 -4.37 1.54 17.53
C PRO A 21 -3.85 2.15 16.21
N LEU A 22 -4.36 3.33 15.85
CA LEU A 22 -3.72 4.18 14.85
C LEU A 22 -2.39 4.71 15.41
N ILE A 23 -1.30 4.25 14.81
CA ILE A 23 0.06 4.69 15.15
C ILE A 23 0.39 6.04 14.50
N ILE A 24 0.72 7.03 15.32
CA ILE A 24 1.25 8.33 14.91
C ILE A 24 2.75 8.35 15.22
N GLY A 25 3.60 8.46 14.20
CA GLY A 25 5.05 8.46 14.36
C GLY A 25 5.56 9.72 15.05
N GLU A 26 6.31 9.57 16.15
CA GLU A 26 6.73 10.66 17.05
C GLU A 26 8.10 11.30 16.72
N ARG A 27 8.83 10.80 15.72
CA ARG A 27 10.27 11.11 15.57
C ARG A 27 10.57 12.40 14.82
N ILE A 28 9.65 12.97 14.04
CA ILE A 28 9.79 14.34 13.48
C ILE A 28 9.31 15.34 14.53
N ASN A 29 9.97 15.31 15.69
CA ASN A 29 9.61 16.15 16.80
C ASN A 29 10.89 16.66 17.47
N THR A 30 11.14 17.96 17.39
CA THR A 30 12.35 18.61 17.93
C THR A 30 12.45 18.55 19.46
N GLN A 31 11.34 18.35 20.16
CA GLN A 31 11.31 18.19 21.61
C GLN A 31 11.59 16.75 22.04
N GLY A 32 11.04 15.77 21.31
CA GLY A 32 11.18 14.34 21.61
C GLY A 32 12.39 13.64 20.97
N SER A 33 12.91 14.15 19.85
CA SER A 33 13.93 13.50 19.04
C SER A 33 15.17 14.38 18.86
N ARG A 34 16.27 14.02 19.53
CA ARG A 34 17.56 14.71 19.39
C ARG A 34 18.03 14.77 17.93
N LYS A 35 17.79 13.69 17.17
CA LYS A 35 18.15 13.62 15.75
C LYS A 35 17.34 14.60 14.91
N ALA A 36 16.02 14.69 15.12
CA ALA A 36 15.18 15.66 14.42
C ALA A 36 15.54 17.10 14.80
N LYS A 37 15.84 17.37 16.08
CA LYS A 37 16.34 18.66 16.53
C LYS A 37 17.61 19.09 15.79
N GLN A 38 18.59 18.19 15.67
CA GLN A 38 19.81 18.45 14.91
C GLN A 38 19.54 18.73 13.43
N MET A 39 18.66 17.96 12.80
CA MET A 39 18.29 18.15 11.39
C MET A 39 17.56 19.47 11.16
N VAL A 40 16.63 19.85 12.03
CA VAL A 40 15.97 21.17 11.96
C VAL A 40 16.99 22.29 12.08
N LEU A 41 17.87 22.25 13.09
CA LEU A 41 18.90 23.28 13.27
C LEU A 41 19.92 23.36 12.12
N ALA A 42 20.08 22.29 11.35
CA ALA A 42 20.97 22.23 10.19
C ALA A 42 20.26 22.51 8.85
N ASP A 43 18.97 22.84 8.86
CA ASP A 43 18.12 22.97 7.67
C ASP A 43 18.10 21.73 6.77
N ASP A 44 18.31 20.55 7.36
CA ASP A 44 18.32 19.25 6.69
C ASP A 44 16.89 18.74 6.45
N TYR A 45 16.20 19.38 5.49
CA TYR A 45 14.86 19.00 5.09
C TYR A 45 14.80 17.58 4.52
N ASP A 46 15.82 17.15 3.76
CA ASP A 46 15.83 15.85 3.11
C ASP A 46 15.98 14.74 4.15
N GLY A 47 16.84 14.94 5.17
CA GLY A 47 16.95 14.06 6.33
C GLY A 47 15.66 13.97 7.16
N LEU A 48 14.91 15.08 7.30
CA LEU A 48 13.60 15.08 7.97
C LEU A 48 12.53 14.32 7.15
N VAL A 49 12.55 14.46 5.83
CA VAL A 49 11.67 13.69 4.92
C VAL A 49 11.99 12.20 4.99
N ASP A 50 13.27 11.83 4.97
CA ASP A 50 13.72 10.43 5.12
C ASP A 50 13.39 9.85 6.49
N LEU A 51 13.48 10.66 7.55
CA LEU A 51 13.01 10.27 8.88
C LEU A 51 11.50 10.01 8.89
N GLY A 52 10.72 10.81 8.16
CA GLY A 52 9.29 10.57 7.92
C GLY A 52 9.02 9.27 7.20
N ARG A 53 9.70 9.02 6.07
CA ARG A 53 9.59 7.75 5.32
C ARG A 53 9.93 6.55 6.20
N THR A 54 11.04 6.62 6.95
CA THR A 54 11.47 5.55 7.85
C THR A 54 10.39 5.20 8.86
N GLN A 55 9.72 6.20 9.43
CA GLN A 55 8.65 5.94 10.40
C GLN A 55 7.43 5.25 9.76
N VAL A 56 7.07 5.63 8.54
CA VAL A 56 5.99 4.95 7.79
C VAL A 56 6.37 3.51 7.50
N GLU A 57 7.62 3.24 7.11
CA GLU A 57 8.14 1.89 6.91
C GLU A 57 8.19 1.06 8.21
N ASP A 58 8.51 1.70 9.33
CA ASP A 58 8.50 1.10 10.66
C ASP A 58 7.07 0.87 11.20
N GLY A 59 6.03 1.34 10.49
CA GLY A 59 4.62 1.04 10.79
C GLY A 59 3.76 2.24 11.22
N ALA A 60 4.25 3.47 11.11
CA ALA A 60 3.44 4.67 11.38
C ALA A 60 2.36 4.89 10.31
N HIS A 61 1.12 5.14 10.74
CA HIS A 61 0.00 5.44 9.85
C HIS A 61 -0.10 6.94 9.55
N CYS A 62 0.22 7.76 10.54
CA CYS A 62 0.32 9.22 10.45
C CYS A 62 1.68 9.68 10.99
N LEU A 63 2.08 10.91 10.70
CA LEU A 63 3.34 11.49 11.20
C LEU A 63 3.07 12.74 12.03
N ASP A 64 3.53 12.74 13.28
CA ASP A 64 3.61 13.94 14.12
C ASP A 64 4.79 14.81 13.65
N VAL A 65 4.51 16.09 13.40
CA VAL A 65 5.47 17.05 12.86
C VAL A 65 5.53 18.26 13.79
N CYS A 66 6.58 18.32 14.60
CA CYS A 66 6.91 19.43 15.48
C CYS A 66 8.32 19.94 15.17
N VAL A 67 8.42 21.22 14.80
CA VAL A 67 9.70 21.89 14.47
C VAL A 67 10.06 23.02 15.45
N ALA A 68 9.19 23.26 16.43
CA ALA A 68 9.37 24.30 17.44
C ALA A 68 10.66 24.08 18.23
N THR A 69 11.53 25.09 18.27
CA THR A 69 12.80 25.05 18.99
C THR A 69 13.09 26.42 19.58
N THR A 70 13.83 26.47 20.68
CA THR A 70 14.17 27.75 21.33
C THR A 70 15.30 28.48 20.61
N GLU A 71 16.07 27.75 19.81
CA GLU A 71 17.23 28.26 19.08
C GLU A 71 16.87 29.07 17.83
N ARG A 72 15.62 29.02 17.36
CA ARG A 72 15.18 29.72 16.15
C ARG A 72 13.76 30.26 16.27
N ALA A 73 13.48 31.32 15.51
CA ALA A 73 12.25 32.10 15.59
C ALA A 73 11.36 31.96 14.34
N ASP A 74 11.83 31.28 13.31
CA ASP A 74 11.20 31.11 11.99
C ASP A 74 10.38 29.82 11.88
N GLU A 75 9.79 29.34 12.98
CA GLU A 75 9.02 28.08 13.04
C GLU A 75 7.98 27.99 11.92
N LYS A 76 7.23 29.08 11.67
CA LYS A 76 6.19 29.13 10.64
C LYS A 76 6.74 28.85 9.24
N GLU A 77 7.82 29.52 8.85
CA GLU A 77 8.41 29.37 7.51
C GLU A 77 9.02 27.96 7.35
N PHE A 78 9.73 27.51 8.38
CA PHE A 78 10.34 26.18 8.36
C PHE A 78 9.28 25.08 8.28
N MET A 79 8.22 25.17 9.09
CA MET A 79 7.10 24.23 9.10
C MET A 79 6.42 24.16 7.74
N LEU A 80 6.13 25.31 7.11
CA LEU A 80 5.51 25.35 5.78
C LEU A 80 6.36 24.66 4.71
N ASN A 81 7.67 24.92 4.71
CA ASN A 81 8.60 24.29 3.78
C ASN A 81 8.69 22.77 4.01
N LEU A 82 8.77 22.34 5.27
CA LEU A 82 8.84 20.92 5.61
C LEU A 82 7.53 20.19 5.27
N VAL A 83 6.39 20.75 5.66
CA VAL A 83 5.05 20.18 5.40
C VAL A 83 4.79 20.05 3.90
N LYS A 84 5.21 21.05 3.10
CA LYS A 84 5.14 20.97 1.64
C LYS A 84 5.94 19.80 1.08
N ARG A 85 7.19 19.61 1.53
CA ARG A 85 8.04 18.49 1.10
C ARG A 85 7.49 17.14 1.55
N LEU A 86 7.13 17.01 2.83
CA LEU A 86 6.52 15.80 3.38
C LEU A 86 5.25 15.41 2.61
N SER A 87 4.37 16.37 2.31
CA SER A 87 3.12 16.12 1.58
C SER A 87 3.32 15.64 0.14
N LEU A 88 4.47 15.95 -0.48
CA LEU A 88 4.82 15.52 -1.84
C LEU A 88 5.52 14.16 -1.87
N GLU A 89 6.14 13.76 -0.77
CA GLU A 89 7.11 12.66 -0.74
C GLU A 89 6.75 11.51 0.20
N VAL A 90 5.79 11.71 1.08
CA VAL A 90 5.31 10.75 2.07
C VAL A 90 3.80 10.60 1.93
N ASP A 91 3.33 9.36 1.88
CA ASP A 91 1.91 9.05 1.69
C ASP A 91 1.10 9.12 3.00
N ALA A 92 1.75 9.17 4.16
CA ALA A 92 1.09 9.27 5.46
C ALA A 92 0.46 10.66 5.71
N PRO A 93 -0.77 10.73 6.25
CA PRO A 93 -1.34 11.99 6.73
C PRO A 93 -0.49 12.62 7.83
N LEU A 94 -0.48 13.95 7.87
CA LEU A 94 0.32 14.70 8.85
C LEU A 94 -0.52 15.10 10.06
N VAL A 95 0.13 15.06 11.22
CA VAL A 95 -0.34 15.57 12.51
C VAL A 95 0.53 16.78 12.81
N ILE A 96 -0.04 17.98 12.69
CA ILE A 96 0.70 19.23 12.82
C ILE A 96 0.77 19.62 14.28
N ASP A 97 1.96 19.55 14.85
CA ASP A 97 2.25 19.83 16.26
C ASP A 97 2.97 21.17 16.42
N SER A 98 2.28 22.15 17.00
CA SER A 98 2.83 23.47 17.30
C SER A 98 2.01 24.17 18.37
N THR A 99 2.65 24.94 19.25
CA THR A 99 1.99 25.78 20.26
C THR A 99 1.46 27.11 19.69
N ASP A 100 1.78 27.45 18.44
CA ASP A 100 1.29 28.64 17.76
C ASP A 100 0.11 28.33 16.81
N PRO A 101 -1.11 28.87 17.05
CA PRO A 101 -2.25 28.72 16.14
C PRO A 101 -1.99 29.20 14.71
N ASP A 102 -1.16 30.22 14.52
CA ASP A 102 -0.88 30.81 13.20
C ASP A 102 0.02 29.88 12.35
N VAL A 103 0.86 29.07 13.01
CA VAL A 103 1.66 28.01 12.36
C VAL A 103 0.76 26.86 11.92
N ILE A 104 -0.17 26.44 12.78
CA ILE A 104 -1.15 25.38 12.47
C ILE A 104 -2.03 25.81 11.30
N GLU A 105 -2.61 27.01 11.33
CA GLU A 105 -3.48 27.49 10.26
C GLU A 105 -2.76 27.50 8.91
N ALA A 106 -1.55 28.06 8.88
CA ALA A 106 -0.77 28.13 7.65
C ALA A 106 -0.40 26.72 7.13
N SER A 107 -0.02 25.81 8.02
CA SER A 107 0.32 24.43 7.66
C SER A 107 -0.90 23.69 7.11
N VAL A 108 -2.06 23.84 7.73
CA VAL A 108 -3.33 23.26 7.25
C VAL A 108 -3.65 23.73 5.84
N GLN A 109 -3.47 25.02 5.54
CA GLN A 109 -3.71 25.57 4.20
C GLN A 109 -2.69 25.06 3.15
N GLN A 110 -1.49 24.69 3.58
CA GLN A 110 -0.43 24.16 2.73
C GLN A 110 -0.61 22.68 2.38
N ILE A 111 -1.36 21.93 3.20
CA ILE A 111 -1.55 20.48 3.06
C ILE A 111 -2.71 20.21 2.08
N PRO A 112 -2.49 19.46 0.99
CA PRO A 112 -3.55 19.13 0.03
C PRO A 112 -4.58 18.10 0.58
N GLY A 113 -4.23 17.36 1.63
CA GLY A 113 -5.08 16.38 2.30
C GLY A 113 -5.79 16.93 3.55
N ARG A 114 -6.31 16.02 4.39
CA ARG A 114 -6.97 16.33 5.67
C ARG A 114 -6.05 15.96 6.85
N PRO A 115 -5.28 16.92 7.41
CA PRO A 115 -4.38 16.66 8.53
C PRO A 115 -5.12 16.54 9.87
N ILE A 116 -4.39 16.14 10.91
CA ILE A 116 -4.80 16.25 12.32
C ILE A 116 -4.13 17.48 12.93
N ILE A 117 -4.87 18.25 13.72
CA ILE A 117 -4.29 19.34 14.53
C ILE A 117 -3.79 18.78 15.87
N ASN A 118 -2.53 19.00 16.22
CA ASN A 118 -1.96 18.75 17.54
C ASN A 118 -1.51 20.09 18.16
N SER A 119 -2.23 20.66 19.10
CA SER A 119 -3.51 20.24 19.70
C SER A 119 -4.43 21.41 20.00
N ILE A 120 -5.62 21.14 20.53
CA ILE A 120 -6.53 22.12 21.15
C ILE A 120 -6.63 21.85 22.66
N ASN A 121 -6.82 22.90 23.45
CA ASN A 121 -7.03 22.82 24.91
C ASN A 121 -7.71 24.10 25.42
N LEU A 122 -8.12 24.13 26.70
CA LEU A 122 -8.70 25.31 27.35
C LEU A 122 -7.74 25.91 28.40
N GLU A 123 -6.44 25.79 28.17
CA GLU A 123 -5.43 26.36 29.06
C GLU A 123 -5.53 27.89 29.09
N GLY A 124 -5.33 28.48 30.27
CA GLY A 124 -5.38 29.93 30.46
C GLY A 124 -6.75 30.51 30.15
N ASP A 125 -6.82 31.43 29.19
CA ASP A 125 -8.07 32.07 28.75
C ASP A 125 -8.81 31.28 27.64
N GLY A 126 -8.26 30.13 27.20
CA GLY A 126 -8.84 29.33 26.13
C GLY A 126 -8.64 29.91 24.72
N SER A 127 -7.85 30.98 24.57
CA SER A 127 -7.62 31.67 23.28
C SER A 127 -7.13 30.74 22.16
N ARG A 128 -6.35 29.71 22.49
CA ARG A 128 -5.91 28.68 21.54
C ARG A 128 -7.09 27.91 20.95
N PHE A 129 -8.04 27.48 21.79
CA PHE A 129 -9.26 26.81 21.35
C PHE A 129 -10.09 27.74 20.45
N GLU A 130 -10.28 28.99 20.87
CA GLU A 130 -11.09 29.97 20.15
C GLU A 130 -10.54 30.28 18.76
N LYS A 131 -9.22 30.31 18.58
CA LYS A 131 -8.57 30.49 17.28
C LYS A 131 -8.68 29.26 16.38
N LEU A 132 -8.50 28.06 16.93
CA LEU A 132 -8.42 26.82 16.14
C LEU A 132 -9.78 26.18 15.84
N ALA A 133 -10.78 26.34 16.72
CA ALA A 133 -12.11 25.74 16.52
C ALA A 133 -12.82 26.21 15.23
N PRO A 134 -12.77 27.50 14.82
CA PRO A 134 -13.29 27.93 13.52
C PRO A 134 -12.58 27.27 12.34
N ILE A 135 -11.26 27.06 12.42
CA ILE A 135 -10.46 26.40 11.38
C ILE A 135 -10.89 24.93 11.26
N MET A 136 -11.04 24.23 12.39
CA MET A 136 -11.56 22.87 12.43
C MET A 136 -12.96 22.76 11.82
N ALA A 137 -13.86 23.70 12.10
CA ALA A 137 -15.20 23.71 11.54
C ALA A 137 -15.18 23.98 10.01
N LYS A 138 -14.39 24.96 9.57
CA LYS A 138 -14.26 25.37 8.18
C LYS A 138 -13.75 24.25 7.28
N TYR A 139 -12.68 23.57 7.70
CA TYR A 139 -12.03 22.51 6.91
C TYR A 139 -12.46 21.09 7.34
N GLY A 140 -13.35 20.99 8.34
CA GLY A 140 -13.78 19.72 8.90
C GLY A 140 -12.64 18.93 9.53
N LEU A 141 -11.63 19.54 10.15
CA LEU A 141 -10.45 18.81 10.64
C LEU A 141 -10.69 18.15 12.01
N PRO A 142 -10.14 16.95 12.25
CA PRO A 142 -10.00 16.44 13.60
C PRO A 142 -8.83 17.12 14.34
N ALA A 143 -8.93 17.19 15.66
CA ALA A 143 -7.85 17.68 16.50
C ALA A 143 -7.64 16.77 17.72
N ILE A 144 -6.38 16.67 18.12
CA ILE A 144 -5.99 16.15 19.43
C ILE A 144 -6.45 17.19 20.46
N ALA A 145 -7.35 16.78 21.35
CA ALA A 145 -7.91 17.62 22.39
C ALA A 145 -7.28 17.22 23.72
N LEU A 146 -6.27 17.98 24.17
CA LEU A 146 -5.60 17.72 25.43
C LEU A 146 -6.56 18.03 26.57
N CYS A 147 -6.69 17.11 27.53
CA CYS A 147 -7.46 17.32 28.76
C CYS A 147 -6.75 18.30 29.72
N ILE A 148 -6.55 19.54 29.25
CA ILE A 148 -6.07 20.69 30.00
C ILE A 148 -7.21 21.72 30.02
N GLY A 149 -7.73 21.97 31.21
CA GLY A 149 -8.79 22.95 31.46
C GLY A 149 -8.23 24.29 31.96
N PRO A 150 -9.13 25.22 32.33
CA PRO A 150 -8.74 26.53 32.89
C PRO A 150 -7.93 26.39 34.20
N ASP A 151 -8.20 25.33 34.97
CA ASP A 151 -7.51 25.03 36.22
C ASP A 151 -6.22 24.19 36.03
N GLY A 152 -5.80 23.97 34.78
CA GLY A 152 -4.59 23.24 34.41
C GLY A 152 -4.84 21.80 33.94
N MET A 153 -3.79 20.97 34.04
CA MET A 153 -3.76 19.61 33.50
C MET A 153 -4.60 18.62 34.34
N ALA A 154 -5.43 17.81 33.70
CA ALA A 154 -6.23 16.80 34.38
C ALA A 154 -5.41 15.58 34.83
N LYS A 155 -5.33 15.36 36.14
CA LYS A 155 -4.51 14.30 36.76
C LYS A 155 -5.31 13.05 37.12
N THR A 156 -6.50 13.22 37.69
CA THR A 156 -7.37 12.08 38.09
C THR A 156 -8.28 11.63 36.94
N PRO A 157 -8.79 10.38 36.95
CA PRO A 157 -9.68 9.89 35.89
C PRO A 157 -10.92 10.77 35.71
N GLN A 158 -11.49 11.22 36.82
CA GLN A 158 -12.69 12.05 36.84
C GLN A 158 -12.41 13.44 36.25
N GLN A 159 -11.28 14.07 36.61
CA GLN A 159 -10.87 15.34 36.00
C GLN A 159 -10.65 15.20 34.49
N LYS A 160 -10.08 14.07 34.04
CA LYS A 160 -9.85 13.79 32.60
C LYS A 160 -11.19 13.72 31.85
N LEU A 161 -12.18 13.03 32.42
CA LEU A 161 -13.54 12.96 31.87
C LEU A 161 -14.24 14.33 31.86
N GLU A 162 -14.22 15.05 32.98
CA GLU A 162 -14.84 16.38 33.12
C GLU A 162 -14.25 17.38 32.13
N THR A 163 -12.93 17.34 31.92
CA THR A 163 -12.24 18.19 30.95
C THR A 163 -12.59 17.81 29.52
N ALA A 164 -12.68 16.51 29.20
CA ALA A 164 -13.14 16.04 27.88
C ALA A 164 -14.57 16.49 27.59
N GLU A 165 -15.47 16.43 28.58
CA GLU A 165 -16.82 16.97 28.47
C GLU A 165 -16.80 18.48 28.21
N LEU A 166 -16.01 19.24 28.97
CA LEU A 166 -15.89 20.70 28.81
C LEU A 166 -15.36 21.10 27.43
N LEU A 167 -14.35 20.40 26.91
CA LEU A 167 -13.80 20.59 25.57
C LEU A 167 -14.87 20.37 24.49
N PHE A 168 -15.65 19.30 24.62
CA PHE A 168 -16.73 19.00 23.68
C PHE A 168 -17.86 20.03 23.75
N GLU A 169 -18.32 20.38 24.96
CA GLU A 169 -19.35 21.39 25.18
C GLU A 169 -18.95 22.76 24.61
N THR A 170 -17.67 23.12 24.74
CA THR A 170 -17.13 24.34 24.16
C THR A 170 -17.08 24.27 22.64
N GLY A 171 -16.61 23.16 22.07
CA GLY A 171 -16.54 22.96 20.62
C GLY A 171 -17.90 22.93 19.92
N LYS A 172 -18.96 22.47 20.59
CA LYS A 172 -20.33 22.53 20.05
C LYS A 172 -20.77 23.96 19.71
N LYS A 173 -20.29 24.97 20.46
CA LYS A 173 -20.59 26.39 20.19
C LYS A 173 -20.06 26.84 18.82
N TYR A 174 -19.04 26.15 18.30
CA TYR A 174 -18.42 26.37 17.00
C TYR A 174 -18.90 25.38 15.92
N GLY A 175 -19.87 24.52 16.22
CA GLY A 175 -20.41 23.53 15.28
C GLY A 175 -19.56 22.27 15.11
N LEU A 176 -18.59 22.03 16.01
CA LEU A 176 -17.74 20.83 15.96
C LEU A 176 -18.52 19.57 16.33
N LYS A 177 -18.21 18.46 15.65
CA LYS A 177 -18.81 17.14 15.89
C LYS A 177 -17.90 16.29 16.77
N ILE A 178 -18.48 15.35 17.52
CA ILE A 178 -17.72 14.47 18.43
C ILE A 178 -16.64 13.65 17.70
N GLU A 179 -16.88 13.27 16.45
CA GLU A 179 -15.96 12.55 15.57
C GLU A 179 -14.68 13.34 15.22
N GLN A 180 -14.67 14.66 15.48
CA GLN A 180 -13.49 15.53 15.28
C GLN A 180 -12.62 15.62 16.54
N PHE A 181 -13.04 15.05 17.66
CA PHE A 181 -12.27 15.05 18.90
C PHE A 181 -11.49 13.75 19.05
N ILE A 182 -10.17 13.88 19.13
CA ILE A 182 -9.25 12.83 19.55
C ILE A 182 -8.76 13.22 20.94
N PHE A 183 -9.43 12.76 21.99
CA PHE A 183 -9.13 13.16 23.36
C PHE A 183 -7.78 12.58 23.81
N ASP A 184 -6.82 13.45 24.13
CA ASP A 184 -5.62 13.07 24.86
C ASP A 184 -5.90 13.24 26.35
N VAL A 185 -6.11 12.10 27.02
CA VAL A 185 -6.41 12.10 28.45
C VAL A 185 -5.17 12.37 29.31
N LEU A 186 -4.04 12.79 28.73
CA LEU A 186 -2.76 13.11 29.36
C LEU A 186 -2.10 11.92 30.05
N THR A 187 -0.88 11.62 29.62
CA THR A 187 0.00 10.63 30.25
C THR A 187 1.16 11.34 30.92
N PHE A 188 1.37 11.08 32.22
CA PHE A 188 2.47 11.63 33.00
C PHE A 188 3.55 10.57 33.25
N THR A 189 4.78 11.02 33.48
CA THR A 189 5.89 10.13 33.79
C THR A 189 5.72 9.46 35.16
N LEU A 190 6.05 8.18 35.23
CA LEU A 190 6.08 7.40 36.47
C LEU A 190 7.46 7.41 37.15
N ALA A 191 8.45 8.07 36.55
CA ALA A 191 9.84 8.04 37.00
C ALA A 191 10.23 9.18 37.94
N THR A 192 9.29 10.01 38.38
CA THR A 192 9.57 11.19 39.24
C THR A 192 9.77 10.84 40.70
N GLY A 193 9.12 9.77 41.18
CA GLY A 193 9.10 9.41 42.61
C GLY A 193 8.26 10.34 43.48
N GLU A 194 7.48 11.25 42.87
CA GLU A 194 6.58 12.15 43.59
C GLU A 194 5.23 11.47 43.86
N ASP A 195 4.71 11.64 45.08
CA ASP A 195 3.45 11.02 45.53
C ASP A 195 2.26 11.33 44.60
N GLU A 196 2.26 12.52 44.00
CA GLU A 196 1.20 12.97 43.09
C GLU A 196 1.11 12.14 41.80
N PHE A 197 2.22 11.58 41.31
CA PHE A 197 2.28 10.85 40.05
C PHE A 197 2.30 9.32 40.21
N LEU A 198 2.32 8.80 41.44
CA LEU A 198 2.31 7.35 41.72
C LEU A 198 1.16 6.64 41.00
N ASP A 199 -0.03 7.26 41.00
CA ASP A 199 -1.23 6.69 40.40
C ASP A 199 -1.45 7.14 38.94
N ALA A 200 -0.52 7.88 38.33
CA ALA A 200 -0.73 8.47 37.02
C ALA A 200 -0.98 7.44 35.91
N GLY A 201 -0.33 6.27 35.98
CA GLY A 201 -0.47 5.18 35.01
C GLY A 201 -1.90 4.63 35.00
N LYS A 202 -2.34 4.06 36.13
CA LYS A 202 -3.72 3.57 36.28
C LYS A 202 -4.77 4.66 36.09
N ASN A 203 -4.49 5.91 36.50
CA ASN A 203 -5.42 7.03 36.31
C ASN A 203 -5.61 7.38 34.82
N THR A 204 -4.56 7.24 34.02
CA THR A 204 -4.65 7.42 32.56
C THR A 204 -5.47 6.29 31.94
N LEU A 205 -5.21 5.03 32.30
CA LEU A 205 -5.97 3.87 31.81
C LEU A 205 -7.48 3.97 32.12
N GLU A 206 -7.80 4.37 33.34
CA GLU A 206 -9.20 4.59 33.76
C GLU A 206 -9.82 5.81 33.08
N GLY A 207 -9.05 6.88 32.89
CA GLY A 207 -9.47 8.07 32.12
C GLY A 207 -9.86 7.72 30.68
N ILE A 208 -9.07 6.88 29.99
CA ILE A 208 -9.39 6.37 28.64
C ILE A 208 -10.75 5.65 28.67
N ARG A 209 -10.93 4.71 29.62
CA ARG A 209 -12.16 3.93 29.76
C ARG A 209 -13.38 4.84 29.95
N LEU A 210 -13.31 5.78 30.89
CA LEU A 210 -14.39 6.72 31.21
C LEU A 210 -14.75 7.61 30.02
N VAL A 211 -13.75 8.18 29.34
CA VAL A 211 -13.99 9.01 28.14
C VAL A 211 -14.62 8.18 27.03
N LYS A 212 -14.17 6.94 26.83
CA LYS A 212 -14.71 6.07 25.78
C LYS A 212 -16.14 5.61 26.06
N GLU A 213 -16.48 5.36 27.32
CA GLU A 213 -17.86 5.05 27.74
C GLU A 213 -18.79 6.25 27.55
N LYS A 214 -18.32 7.46 27.88
CA LYS A 214 -19.09 8.69 27.68
C LYS A 214 -19.28 9.04 26.20
N PHE A 215 -18.22 8.88 25.42
CA PHE A 215 -18.15 9.28 24.02
C PHE A 215 -17.74 8.11 23.11
N PRO A 216 -18.64 7.13 22.86
CA PRO A 216 -18.28 5.91 22.12
C PRO A 216 -17.86 6.17 20.66
N ASN A 217 -18.26 7.32 20.10
CA ASN A 217 -17.95 7.75 18.74
C ASN A 217 -16.79 8.77 18.65
N SER A 218 -16.17 9.16 19.77
CA SER A 218 -14.92 9.92 19.74
C SER A 218 -13.72 8.97 19.63
N PHE A 219 -12.55 9.56 19.46
CA PHE A 219 -11.28 8.86 19.53
C PHE A 219 -10.50 9.27 20.78
N THR A 220 -9.58 8.42 21.22
CA THR A 220 -8.64 8.69 22.30
C THR A 220 -7.20 8.57 21.79
N THR A 221 -6.30 9.36 22.36
CA THR A 221 -4.86 9.33 22.07
C THR A 221 -4.02 9.52 23.32
N LEU A 222 -2.72 9.28 23.20
CA LEU A 222 -1.71 9.69 24.15
C LEU A 222 -0.31 9.73 23.51
N GLY A 223 0.55 10.58 24.05
CA GLY A 223 2.00 10.50 23.88
C GLY A 223 2.60 9.38 24.72
N LEU A 224 2.85 8.21 24.13
CA LEU A 224 3.24 7.02 24.88
C LEU A 224 4.59 7.21 25.60
N SER A 225 5.54 7.85 24.93
CA SER A 225 6.90 8.06 25.43
C SER A 225 6.98 8.94 26.69
N ASN A 226 5.90 9.64 27.06
CA ASN A 226 5.83 10.47 28.26
C ASN A 226 5.80 9.63 29.55
N ILE A 227 5.19 8.44 29.52
CA ILE A 227 5.06 7.60 30.73
C ILE A 227 6.40 7.15 31.29
N SER A 228 7.37 6.96 30.41
CA SER A 228 8.70 6.41 30.71
C SER A 228 9.80 7.45 30.72
N PHE A 229 9.45 8.74 30.62
CA PHE A 229 10.44 9.81 30.62
C PHE A 229 11.25 9.81 31.92
N GLY A 230 12.57 9.74 31.80
CA GLY A 230 13.50 9.64 32.95
C GLY A 230 14.07 8.23 33.19
N LEU A 231 13.48 7.20 32.59
CA LEU A 231 14.02 5.83 32.67
C LEU A 231 15.12 5.56 31.64
N VAL A 232 15.93 4.53 31.89
CA VAL A 232 16.95 4.05 30.95
C VAL A 232 16.31 3.50 29.66
N PRO A 233 16.96 3.60 28.49
CA PRO A 233 16.32 3.32 27.19
C PRO A 233 15.63 1.96 27.08
N TYR A 234 16.21 0.90 27.64
CA TYR A 234 15.60 -0.43 27.59
C TYR A 234 14.35 -0.54 28.47
N ALA A 235 14.41 -0.02 29.69
CA ALA A 235 13.24 0.08 30.58
C ALA A 235 12.09 0.86 29.94
N ARG A 236 12.40 1.92 29.18
CA ARG A 236 11.40 2.69 28.43
C ARG A 236 10.65 1.83 27.42
N LYS A 237 11.35 1.00 26.64
CA LYS A 237 10.73 0.10 25.64
C LYS A 237 9.75 -0.87 26.29
N ILE A 238 10.16 -1.48 27.41
CA ILE A 238 9.32 -2.42 28.16
C ILE A 238 8.11 -1.70 28.74
N LEU A 239 8.30 -0.61 29.49
CA LEU A 239 7.22 0.13 30.13
C LEU A 239 6.22 0.67 29.10
N ASN A 240 6.71 1.26 28.00
CA ASN A 240 5.87 1.75 26.91
C ASN A 240 5.03 0.62 26.29
N SER A 241 5.65 -0.53 26.02
CA SER A 241 4.96 -1.67 25.38
C SER A 241 3.89 -2.29 26.27
N VAL A 242 4.20 -2.47 27.56
CA VAL A 242 3.24 -2.97 28.57
C VAL A 242 2.10 -1.98 28.77
N PHE A 243 2.40 -0.67 28.87
CA PHE A 243 1.38 0.34 29.03
C PHE A 243 0.46 0.45 27.80
N LEU A 244 1.03 0.41 26.59
CA LEU A 244 0.26 0.45 25.35
C LEU A 244 -0.75 -0.71 25.26
N HIS A 245 -0.34 -1.92 25.65
CA HIS A 245 -1.23 -3.09 25.69
C HIS A 245 -2.44 -2.86 26.61
N HIS A 246 -2.20 -2.35 27.81
CA HIS A 246 -3.27 -2.05 28.76
C HIS A 246 -4.14 -0.86 28.30
N ALA A 247 -3.54 0.15 27.68
CA ALA A 247 -4.27 1.30 27.15
C ALA A 247 -5.22 0.89 26.00
N ILE A 248 -4.77 0.03 25.09
CA ILE A 248 -5.62 -0.53 24.02
C ILE A 248 -6.80 -1.31 24.62
N LYS A 249 -6.56 -2.13 25.66
CA LYS A 249 -7.63 -2.83 26.39
C LYS A 249 -8.63 -1.87 27.04
N SER A 250 -8.16 -0.73 27.53
CA SER A 250 -9.02 0.33 28.07
C SER A 250 -9.80 1.11 27.01
N GLY A 251 -9.52 0.90 25.73
CA GLY A 251 -10.23 1.53 24.60
C GLY A 251 -9.44 2.59 23.85
N LEU A 252 -8.11 2.62 23.98
CA LEU A 252 -7.25 3.55 23.24
C LEU A 252 -7.38 3.32 21.73
N ASP A 253 -7.68 4.40 20.99
CA ASP A 253 -7.87 4.31 19.53
C ASP A 253 -6.60 4.64 18.75
N THR A 254 -5.79 5.58 19.25
CA THR A 254 -4.61 6.12 18.57
C THR A 254 -3.46 6.31 19.56
N ALA A 255 -2.21 6.28 19.10
CA ALA A 255 -1.04 6.47 19.97
C ALA A 255 0.09 7.18 19.24
N ILE A 256 0.68 8.19 19.86
CA ILE A 256 1.90 8.85 19.40
C ILE A 256 3.10 8.08 19.96
N VAL A 257 3.85 7.41 19.08
CA VAL A 257 4.90 6.45 19.47
C VAL A 257 5.91 6.21 18.36
N ASN A 258 7.12 5.80 18.73
CA ASN A 258 8.08 5.16 17.83
C ASN A 258 7.74 3.66 17.66
N ALA A 259 7.04 3.33 16.56
CA ALA A 259 6.57 1.98 16.24
C ALA A 259 7.66 0.89 16.34
N LYS A 260 8.90 1.23 15.93
CA LYS A 260 10.05 0.31 15.95
C LYS A 260 10.46 -0.15 17.35
N GLU A 261 10.14 0.61 18.38
CA GLU A 261 10.54 0.33 19.75
C GLU A 261 9.50 -0.43 20.57
N ILE A 262 8.33 -0.69 19.97
CA ILE A 262 7.27 -1.46 20.60
C ILE A 262 7.58 -2.95 20.48
N ILE A 263 7.56 -3.62 21.62
CA ILE A 263 7.77 -5.06 21.75
C ILE A 263 6.40 -5.70 21.95
N PRO A 264 6.04 -6.76 21.21
CA PRO A 264 4.79 -7.47 21.44
C PRO A 264 4.68 -7.94 22.89
N TYR A 265 3.52 -7.73 23.52
CA TYR A 265 3.31 -8.03 24.93
C TYR A 265 3.66 -9.49 25.32
N GLY A 266 3.40 -10.44 24.41
CA GLY A 266 3.71 -11.86 24.60
C GLY A 266 5.21 -12.20 24.52
N GLU A 267 6.04 -11.34 23.91
CA GLU A 267 7.49 -11.53 23.77
C GLU A 267 8.29 -10.92 24.94
N ILE A 268 7.64 -10.11 25.79
CA ILE A 268 8.26 -9.49 26.97
C ILE A 268 8.44 -10.54 28.08
N ASP A 269 9.63 -10.59 28.68
CA ASP A 269 9.95 -11.47 29.80
C ASP A 269 8.95 -11.30 30.96
N GLU A 270 8.50 -12.40 31.56
CA GLU A 270 7.46 -12.37 32.60
C GLU A 270 7.86 -11.54 33.82
N LYS A 271 9.15 -11.48 34.17
CA LYS A 271 9.62 -10.63 35.27
C LYS A 271 9.61 -9.17 34.88
N GLU A 272 10.09 -8.83 33.67
CA GLU A 272 10.06 -7.45 33.15
C GLU A 272 8.63 -6.92 33.01
N LYS A 273 7.73 -7.76 32.51
CA LYS A 273 6.29 -7.49 32.40
C LYS A 273 5.69 -7.19 33.76
N LYS A 274 5.94 -8.06 34.75
CA LYS A 274 5.43 -7.87 36.11
C LYS A 274 5.94 -6.58 36.75
N LEU A 275 7.23 -6.26 36.62
CA LEU A 275 7.81 -5.02 37.14
C LEU A 275 7.16 -3.78 36.50
N ALA A 276 6.94 -3.81 35.19
CA ALA A 276 6.26 -2.72 34.49
C ALA A 276 4.79 -2.59 34.93
N GLU A 277 4.06 -3.70 35.07
CA GLU A 277 2.68 -3.70 35.57
C GLU A 277 2.59 -3.19 37.01
N ASP A 278 3.49 -3.63 37.89
CA ASP A 278 3.55 -3.19 39.28
C ASP A 278 3.73 -1.67 39.37
N LEU A 279 4.55 -1.08 38.49
CA LEU A 279 4.73 0.36 38.38
C LEU A 279 3.48 1.06 37.79
N ILE A 280 2.90 0.54 36.71
CA ILE A 280 1.72 1.14 36.05
C ILE A 280 0.52 1.18 36.98
N PHE A 281 0.28 0.08 37.71
CA PHE A 281 -0.87 -0.08 38.60
C PHE A 281 -0.60 0.36 40.03
N ASN A 282 0.64 0.78 40.34
CA ASN A 282 1.09 1.16 41.67
C ASN A 282 0.69 0.10 42.73
N THR A 283 1.07 -1.15 42.49
CA THR A 283 0.65 -2.29 43.33
C THR A 283 1.29 -2.26 44.71
N HIS A 284 2.44 -1.60 44.85
CA HIS A 284 3.18 -1.45 46.10
C HIS A 284 4.14 -0.24 46.05
N PRO A 285 4.54 0.34 47.21
CA PRO A 285 5.30 1.59 47.25
C PRO A 285 6.70 1.55 46.62
N ASN A 286 7.31 0.36 46.49
CA ASN A 286 8.68 0.21 45.99
C ASN A 286 8.75 -0.08 44.48
N ALA A 287 7.63 -0.11 43.76
CA ALA A 287 7.58 -0.56 42.37
C ALA A 287 8.56 0.19 41.44
N LEU A 288 8.67 1.52 41.60
CA LEU A 288 9.62 2.33 40.82
C LEU A 288 11.07 1.96 41.15
N SER A 289 11.41 1.88 42.44
CA SER A 289 12.75 1.53 42.91
C SER A 289 13.17 0.13 42.46
N GLU A 290 12.26 -0.84 42.49
CA GLU A 290 12.50 -2.21 42.03
C GLU A 290 12.75 -2.27 40.52
N LEU A 291 11.94 -1.55 39.74
CA LEU A 291 12.11 -1.45 38.29
C LEU A 291 13.45 -0.80 37.93
N ILE A 292 13.79 0.34 38.55
CA ILE A 292 15.07 1.02 38.33
C ILE A 292 16.22 0.09 38.70
N THR A 293 16.18 -0.51 39.89
CA THR A 293 17.23 -1.42 40.37
C THR A 293 17.41 -2.61 39.43
N TYR A 294 16.33 -3.18 38.89
CA TYR A 294 16.41 -4.27 37.93
C TYR A 294 17.11 -3.84 36.64
N PHE A 295 16.66 -2.75 36.01
CA PHE A 295 17.20 -2.33 34.71
C PHE A 295 18.59 -1.67 34.80
N GLU A 296 18.97 -1.11 35.94
CA GLU A 296 20.35 -0.67 36.22
C GLU A 296 21.31 -1.87 36.33
N ASN A 297 20.89 -2.94 37.00
CA ASN A 297 21.70 -4.17 37.15
C ASN A 297 21.81 -4.98 35.86
N VAL A 298 20.79 -4.94 35.00
CA VAL A 298 20.82 -5.58 33.67
C VAL A 298 21.71 -4.77 32.69
N GLY A 299 21.96 -3.48 32.98
CA GLY A 299 22.91 -2.61 32.30
C GLY A 299 22.57 -2.28 30.84
N PRO A 300 23.30 -1.33 30.21
CA PRO A 300 23.18 -1.07 28.78
C PRO A 300 23.72 -2.24 27.93
N GLN A 301 24.31 -3.28 28.54
CA GLN A 301 24.72 -4.47 27.82
C GLN A 301 23.56 -5.28 27.25
N ALA A 302 22.33 -5.13 27.74
CA ALA A 302 21.13 -5.67 27.05
C ALA A 302 20.76 -4.87 25.78
N SER A 303 21.36 -3.71 25.54
CA SER A 303 21.20 -2.96 24.27
C SER A 303 22.20 -3.41 23.18
N THR A 304 23.32 -4.04 23.56
CA THR A 304 24.24 -4.75 22.65
C THR A 304 24.00 -6.26 22.62
N ALA A 305 23.45 -6.80 23.70
CA ALA A 305 22.78 -8.07 23.73
C ALA A 305 21.28 -7.79 23.54
N SER A 306 20.90 -7.37 22.33
CA SER A 306 19.91 -8.25 21.71
C SER A 306 20.49 -9.64 21.95
N LYS A 307 19.92 -10.44 22.86
CA LYS A 307 19.86 -11.86 22.52
C LYS A 307 19.25 -11.77 21.14
N LYS A 308 20.10 -11.86 20.11
CA LYS A 308 19.62 -12.17 18.77
C LYS A 308 18.65 -13.28 19.09
N VAL A 309 17.39 -13.08 18.75
CA VAL A 309 16.46 -14.18 18.73
C VAL A 309 17.16 -15.11 17.75
N ASP A 310 17.88 -16.05 18.33
CA ASP A 310 18.91 -16.83 17.67
C ASP A 310 18.59 -18.24 18.07
N VAL A 311 18.79 -19.09 17.10
CA VAL A 311 18.31 -20.44 17.16
C VAL A 311 19.21 -21.18 18.14
N ASP A 312 18.62 -21.71 19.21
CA ASP A 312 19.35 -22.56 20.13
C ASP A 312 19.88 -23.77 19.35
N PRO A 313 21.22 -23.94 19.23
CA PRO A 313 21.80 -25.02 18.43
C PRO A 313 21.44 -26.42 18.96
N SER A 314 21.01 -26.51 20.23
CA SER A 314 20.61 -27.78 20.86
C SER A 314 19.20 -28.23 20.50
N TRP A 315 18.39 -27.37 19.88
CA TRP A 315 17.03 -27.74 19.50
C TRP A 315 16.98 -28.71 18.32
N PRO A 316 15.98 -29.61 18.27
CA PRO A 316 15.72 -30.44 17.10
C PRO A 316 15.56 -29.57 15.85
N ALA A 317 16.00 -30.08 14.70
CA ALA A 317 16.05 -29.28 13.48
C ALA A 317 14.69 -28.74 13.02
N GLY A 318 13.63 -29.54 13.16
CA GLY A 318 12.27 -29.09 12.88
C GLY A 318 11.84 -27.91 13.76
N LYS A 319 12.16 -27.95 15.05
CA LYS A 319 11.88 -26.85 16.00
C LYS A 319 12.67 -25.59 15.66
N LYS A 320 13.92 -25.75 15.20
CA LYS A 320 14.76 -24.63 14.73
C LYS A 320 14.14 -23.95 13.51
N ALA A 321 13.72 -24.72 12.50
CA ALA A 321 13.03 -24.22 11.32
C ALA A 321 11.71 -23.51 11.68
N HIS A 322 10.88 -24.11 12.53
CA HIS A 322 9.64 -23.50 13.05
C HIS A 322 9.94 -22.14 13.70
N PHE A 323 10.92 -22.10 14.61
CA PHE A 323 11.28 -20.88 15.33
C PHE A 323 11.79 -19.79 14.40
N ARG A 324 12.59 -20.14 13.38
CA ARG A 324 13.08 -19.16 12.39
C ARG A 324 11.93 -18.52 11.61
N ILE A 325 10.91 -19.27 11.23
CA ILE A 325 9.73 -18.74 10.53
C ILE A 325 8.97 -17.76 11.44
N VAL A 326 8.64 -18.17 12.67
CA VAL A 326 7.88 -17.32 13.61
C VAL A 326 8.63 -16.04 13.94
N ASN A 327 9.96 -16.11 14.07
CA ASN A 327 10.80 -14.99 14.50
C ASN A 327 11.47 -14.24 13.35
N ARG A 328 11.14 -14.56 12.09
CA ARG A 328 11.58 -13.82 10.88
C ARG A 328 13.10 -13.90 10.66
N LEU A 329 13.68 -15.06 10.92
CA LEU A 329 15.12 -15.32 10.81
C LEU A 329 15.39 -16.14 9.54
N LYS A 330 15.68 -15.47 8.43
CA LYS A 330 15.90 -16.15 7.15
C LYS A 330 17.22 -16.94 7.13
N ASP A 331 18.28 -16.38 7.69
CA ASP A 331 19.62 -16.96 7.58
C ASP A 331 19.68 -18.36 8.20
N GLY A 332 20.11 -19.36 7.43
CA GLY A 332 20.32 -20.74 7.90
C GLY A 332 19.06 -21.60 8.00
N ILE A 333 17.91 -21.09 7.54
CA ILE A 333 16.65 -21.84 7.55
C ILE A 333 16.69 -23.07 6.64
N GLU A 334 17.39 -22.96 5.51
CA GLU A 334 17.60 -24.05 4.54
C GLU A 334 18.35 -25.22 5.19
N ASN A 335 19.39 -24.92 5.97
CA ASN A 335 20.16 -25.92 6.71
C ASN A 335 19.32 -26.63 7.77
N ASP A 336 18.46 -25.89 8.48
CA ASP A 336 17.58 -26.46 9.51
C ASP A 336 16.49 -27.32 8.87
N VAL A 337 15.97 -26.96 7.69
CA VAL A 337 15.05 -27.80 6.92
C VAL A 337 15.72 -29.10 6.48
N VAL A 338 16.92 -29.05 5.89
CA VAL A 338 17.67 -30.24 5.48
C VAL A 338 17.91 -31.18 6.66
N SER A 339 18.32 -30.62 7.80
CA SER A 339 18.53 -31.39 9.02
C SER A 339 17.23 -31.98 9.57
N ALA A 340 16.13 -31.23 9.50
CA ALA A 340 14.81 -31.71 9.92
C ALA A 340 14.35 -32.90 9.08
N ILE A 341 14.60 -32.86 7.77
CA ILE A 341 14.28 -33.98 6.88
C ILE A 341 15.11 -35.22 7.28
N ALA A 342 16.43 -35.09 7.48
CA ALA A 342 17.27 -36.22 7.90
C ALA A 342 16.84 -36.82 9.25
N ASP A 343 16.53 -35.97 10.24
CA ASP A 343 16.01 -36.39 11.54
C ASP A 343 14.72 -37.20 11.39
N LYS A 344 13.79 -36.76 10.54
CA LYS A 344 12.49 -37.43 10.31
C LYS A 344 12.63 -38.73 9.49
N VAL A 345 13.62 -38.82 8.59
CA VAL A 345 13.99 -40.05 7.87
C VAL A 345 14.68 -41.05 8.80
N GLY A 346 15.28 -40.59 9.91
CA GLY A 346 16.00 -41.43 10.86
C GLY A 346 17.38 -41.89 10.38
N LYS A 347 17.95 -41.17 9.40
CA LYS A 347 19.28 -41.44 8.84
C LYS A 347 20.07 -40.14 8.80
N ASN A 348 21.00 -39.95 9.73
CA ASN A 348 21.87 -38.77 9.72
C ASN A 348 23.09 -38.95 8.80
N ASP A 349 23.36 -40.19 8.37
CA ASP A 349 24.49 -40.53 7.50
C ASP A 349 24.35 -40.00 6.06
N ILE A 350 23.13 -39.62 5.66
CA ILE A 350 22.86 -39.02 4.34
C ILE A 350 23.14 -37.52 4.32
N LEU A 351 23.47 -36.91 5.46
CA LEU A 351 23.63 -35.46 5.57
C LEU A 351 25.06 -35.04 5.20
N LYS A 352 25.21 -34.25 4.14
CA LYS A 352 26.49 -33.71 3.67
C LYS A 352 26.59 -32.23 3.96
N ASN A 353 27.77 -31.80 4.42
CA ASN A 353 28.10 -30.39 4.62
C ASN A 353 29.20 -29.99 3.63
N THR A 354 28.90 -29.02 2.76
CA THR A 354 29.87 -28.42 1.82
C THR A 354 29.94 -26.93 2.10
N ASP A 355 31.07 -26.43 2.60
CA ASP A 355 31.31 -25.02 2.90
C ASP A 355 30.23 -24.32 3.75
N GLY A 356 29.60 -25.05 4.68
CA GLY A 356 28.56 -24.52 5.57
C GLY A 356 27.12 -24.63 5.05
N VAL A 357 26.93 -25.21 3.85
CA VAL A 357 25.61 -25.54 3.28
C VAL A 357 25.35 -27.04 3.46
N LEU A 358 24.21 -27.37 4.08
CA LEU A 358 23.78 -28.75 4.29
C LEU A 358 22.96 -29.25 3.10
N SER A 359 23.13 -30.53 2.76
CA SER A 359 22.34 -31.22 1.73
C SER A 359 22.16 -32.71 2.08
N LEU A 360 21.19 -33.39 1.45
CA LEU A 360 21.02 -34.85 1.60
C LEU A 360 21.54 -35.61 0.38
N ASP A 361 22.43 -36.58 0.62
CA ASP A 361 22.94 -37.54 -0.35
C ASP A 361 22.06 -38.79 -0.39
N ALA A 362 20.78 -38.59 -0.68
CA ALA A 362 19.81 -39.66 -0.80
C ALA A 362 18.85 -39.35 -1.96
N PRO A 363 18.37 -40.38 -2.66
CA PRO A 363 17.40 -40.18 -3.73
C PRO A 363 16.05 -39.73 -3.12
N PRO A 364 15.26 -38.90 -3.83
CA PRO A 364 14.02 -38.32 -3.31
C PRO A 364 13.04 -39.34 -2.75
N GLU A 365 13.01 -40.58 -3.24
CA GLU A 365 12.16 -41.68 -2.75
C GLU A 365 12.40 -42.02 -1.28
N VAL A 366 13.63 -41.81 -0.80
CA VAL A 366 14.02 -42.06 0.59
C VAL A 366 13.75 -40.85 1.47
N THR A 367 13.87 -39.63 0.93
CA THR A 367 13.74 -38.38 1.69
C THR A 367 12.32 -37.81 1.70
N HIS A 368 11.45 -38.26 0.78
CA HIS A 368 10.11 -37.71 0.57
C HIS A 368 9.22 -37.79 1.82
N ASP A 369 9.17 -38.93 2.50
CA ASP A 369 8.37 -39.07 3.73
C ASP A 369 8.86 -38.10 4.82
N GLY A 370 10.19 -37.96 4.96
CA GLY A 370 10.79 -36.99 5.88
C GLY A 370 10.46 -35.55 5.51
N ALA A 371 10.50 -35.21 4.22
CA ALA A 371 10.16 -33.88 3.71
C ALA A 371 8.69 -33.53 3.91
N ILE A 372 7.76 -34.45 3.64
CA ILE A 372 6.33 -34.24 3.93
C ILE A 372 6.10 -34.04 5.42
N ARG A 373 6.77 -34.81 6.27
CA ARG A 373 6.65 -34.67 7.73
C ARG A 373 7.23 -33.36 8.23
N THR A 374 8.38 -32.90 7.71
CA THR A 374 8.92 -31.57 8.03
C THR A 374 7.96 -30.45 7.61
N LEU A 375 7.35 -30.56 6.42
CA LEU A 375 6.36 -29.57 5.96
C LEU A 375 5.14 -29.50 6.89
N ASN A 376 4.53 -30.65 7.19
CA ASN A 376 3.28 -30.73 7.94
C ASN A 376 3.43 -30.54 9.45
N GLU A 377 4.51 -31.04 10.04
CA GLU A 377 4.73 -31.03 11.49
C GLU A 377 5.51 -29.80 11.98
N ASP A 378 6.33 -29.16 11.12
CA ASP A 378 7.22 -28.06 11.53
C ASP A 378 6.91 -26.74 10.79
N LEU A 379 6.82 -26.74 9.45
CA LEU A 379 6.73 -25.49 8.66
C LEU A 379 5.31 -24.89 8.63
N LEU A 380 4.29 -25.71 8.31
CA LEU A 380 2.89 -25.25 8.28
C LEU A 380 2.37 -24.79 9.66
N PRO A 381 2.68 -25.47 10.78
CA PRO A 381 2.33 -24.99 12.11
C PRO A 381 2.95 -23.63 12.45
N ALA A 382 4.19 -23.37 12.02
CA ALA A 382 4.84 -22.08 12.22
C ALA A 382 4.10 -20.95 11.50
N MET A 383 3.65 -21.18 10.26
CA MET A 383 2.87 -20.19 9.51
C MET A 383 1.47 -19.99 10.07
N LYS A 384 0.85 -21.05 10.59
CA LYS A 384 -0.42 -20.94 11.31
C LYS A 384 -0.27 -20.04 12.55
N GLU A 385 0.79 -20.24 13.34
CA GLU A 385 1.07 -19.43 14.53
C GLU A 385 1.27 -17.94 14.17
N VAL A 386 1.99 -17.65 13.08
CA VAL A 386 2.13 -16.28 12.55
C VAL A 386 0.77 -15.70 12.18
N GLY A 387 -0.10 -16.49 11.54
CA GLY A 387 -1.46 -16.10 11.20
C GLY A 387 -2.34 -15.82 12.42
N ASP A 388 -2.27 -16.69 13.44
CA ASP A 388 -3.01 -16.54 14.70
C ASP A 388 -2.57 -15.28 15.46
N LYS A 389 -1.25 -15.06 15.58
CA LYS A 389 -0.67 -13.85 16.20
C LYS A 389 -1.05 -12.57 15.47
N PHE A 390 -1.08 -12.60 14.13
CA PHE A 390 -1.58 -11.46 13.35
C PHE A 390 -3.08 -11.23 13.59
N GLY A 391 -3.89 -12.29 13.61
CA GLY A 391 -5.33 -12.21 13.90
C GLY A 391 -5.66 -11.68 15.30
N ALA A 392 -4.79 -11.97 16.28
CA ALA A 392 -4.88 -11.47 17.64
C ALA A 392 -4.38 -10.02 17.81
N GLY A 393 -3.79 -9.42 16.76
CA GLY A 393 -3.16 -8.09 16.83
C GLY A 393 -1.79 -8.07 17.51
N GLU A 394 -1.18 -9.24 17.76
CA GLU A 394 0.16 -9.37 18.33
C GLU A 394 1.26 -9.16 17.28
N LEU A 395 0.94 -9.39 16.00
CA LEU A 395 1.82 -9.11 14.86
C LEU A 395 1.16 -8.11 13.90
N ILE A 396 2.00 -7.30 13.26
CA ILE A 396 1.61 -6.36 12.19
C ILE A 396 1.95 -6.93 10.81
N LEU A 397 1.28 -6.44 9.76
CA LEU A 397 1.40 -6.96 8.39
C LEU A 397 2.86 -7.07 7.87
N PRO A 398 3.77 -6.10 8.10
CA PRO A 398 5.18 -6.24 7.68
C PRO A 398 5.90 -7.46 8.28
N PHE A 399 5.54 -7.88 9.48
CA PHE A 399 6.15 -9.05 10.14
C PHE A 399 5.68 -10.35 9.53
N VAL A 400 4.40 -10.42 9.13
CA VAL A 400 3.84 -11.57 8.40
C VAL A 400 4.54 -11.78 7.07
N LEU A 401 4.84 -10.70 6.34
CA LEU A 401 5.56 -10.79 5.06
C LEU A 401 6.98 -11.34 5.22
N LYS A 402 7.71 -10.92 6.26
CA LYS A 402 9.06 -11.46 6.54
C LYS A 402 9.02 -12.94 6.95
N SER A 403 8.02 -13.37 7.72
CA SER A 403 7.82 -14.79 8.02
C SER A 403 7.48 -15.59 6.75
N ALA A 404 6.72 -15.01 5.82
CA ALA A 404 6.42 -15.63 4.54
C ALA A 404 7.67 -15.77 3.64
N GLU A 405 8.62 -14.83 3.69
CA GLU A 405 9.92 -14.96 3.02
C GLU A 405 10.74 -16.12 3.59
N CYS A 406 10.76 -16.29 4.92
CA CYS A 406 11.41 -17.42 5.58
C CYS A 406 10.75 -18.74 5.14
N MET A 407 9.41 -18.80 5.17
CA MET A 407 8.65 -19.96 4.71
C MET A 407 8.96 -20.32 3.25
N LYS A 408 9.06 -19.32 2.36
CA LYS A 408 9.42 -19.55 0.95
C LYS A 408 10.81 -20.17 0.80
N ALA A 409 11.80 -19.68 1.56
CA ALA A 409 13.14 -20.26 1.56
C ALA A 409 13.12 -21.71 2.07
N SER A 410 12.37 -21.99 3.14
CA SER A 410 12.20 -23.35 3.66
C SER A 410 11.60 -24.30 2.65
N VAL A 411 10.49 -23.90 1.99
CA VAL A 411 9.79 -24.74 1.01
C VAL A 411 10.66 -24.95 -0.23
N GLY A 412 11.33 -23.92 -0.73
CA GLY A 412 12.23 -24.04 -1.88
C GLY A 412 13.40 -24.99 -1.65
N GLU A 413 13.90 -25.11 -0.42
CA GLU A 413 14.89 -26.13 -0.07
C GLU A 413 14.26 -27.52 0.07
N LEU A 414 13.09 -27.61 0.71
CA LEU A 414 12.36 -28.86 0.94
C LEU A 414 11.95 -29.58 -0.36
N GLU A 415 11.57 -28.82 -1.38
CA GLU A 415 11.16 -29.33 -2.71
C GLU A 415 12.24 -30.18 -3.39
N LYS A 416 13.53 -29.95 -3.09
CA LYS A 416 14.64 -30.75 -3.65
C LYS A 416 14.61 -32.21 -3.19
N TYR A 417 13.92 -32.51 -2.09
CA TYR A 417 13.93 -33.80 -1.40
C TYR A 417 12.58 -34.52 -1.45
N LEU A 418 11.58 -33.95 -2.14
CA LEU A 418 10.30 -34.60 -2.41
C LEU A 418 10.39 -35.40 -3.71
N VAL A 419 9.92 -36.65 -3.70
CA VAL A 419 9.46 -37.29 -4.94
C VAL A 419 8.35 -36.41 -5.51
N LYS A 420 8.47 -36.05 -6.78
CA LYS A 420 7.36 -35.45 -7.54
C LYS A 420 6.28 -36.52 -7.73
N GLU A 421 5.48 -36.77 -6.71
CA GLU A 421 4.15 -37.33 -6.87
C GLU A 421 3.18 -36.16 -7.03
N GLU A 422 2.47 -36.12 -8.16
CA GLU A 422 1.30 -35.26 -8.29
C GLU A 422 0.27 -35.69 -7.23
N GLY A 423 0.10 -34.98 -6.11
CA GLY A 423 -1.01 -35.34 -5.22
C GLY A 423 -1.18 -34.71 -3.83
N SER A 424 -0.15 -34.38 -3.05
CA SER A 424 -0.39 -33.90 -1.67
C SER A 424 -0.59 -32.39 -1.60
N SER A 425 -1.78 -31.94 -2.00
CA SER A 425 -2.19 -30.53 -1.93
C SER A 425 -3.23 -30.29 -0.84
N LYS A 426 -3.13 -29.18 -0.10
CA LYS A 426 -4.18 -28.73 0.83
C LYS A 426 -5.50 -28.45 0.09
N GLY A 427 -5.39 -28.03 -1.17
CA GLY A 427 -6.49 -27.84 -2.12
C GLY A 427 -5.95 -27.36 -3.47
N LYS A 428 -6.76 -27.42 -4.53
CA LYS A 428 -6.41 -27.01 -5.89
C LYS A 428 -7.10 -25.69 -6.24
N LEU A 429 -6.34 -24.71 -6.70
CA LEU A 429 -6.85 -23.42 -7.18
C LEU A 429 -6.50 -23.25 -8.66
N VAL A 430 -7.49 -23.01 -9.52
CA VAL A 430 -7.23 -22.47 -10.87
C VAL A 430 -7.23 -20.96 -10.77
N LEU A 431 -6.17 -20.30 -11.20
CA LEU A 431 -6.00 -18.86 -11.06
C LEU A 431 -5.67 -18.23 -12.41
N GLY A 432 -6.26 -17.09 -12.75
CA GLY A 432 -5.92 -16.40 -13.99
C GLY A 432 -6.37 -14.94 -14.02
N THR A 433 -5.68 -14.14 -14.81
CA THR A 433 -6.18 -12.80 -15.16
C THR A 433 -7.17 -12.94 -16.31
N VAL A 434 -8.35 -12.36 -16.14
CA VAL A 434 -9.46 -12.51 -17.08
C VAL A 434 -9.13 -12.01 -18.49
N TYR A 435 -9.90 -12.48 -19.46
CA TYR A 435 -9.70 -12.17 -20.88
C TYR A 435 -9.61 -10.66 -21.16
N GLY A 436 -8.66 -10.30 -22.02
CA GLY A 436 -8.42 -8.89 -22.37
C GLY A 436 -7.77 -8.06 -21.26
N ASP A 437 -7.28 -8.66 -20.17
CA ASP A 437 -6.45 -7.99 -19.18
C ASP A 437 -5.04 -8.59 -19.12
N VAL A 438 -4.03 -7.76 -19.34
CA VAL A 438 -2.61 -8.13 -19.34
C VAL A 438 -1.96 -8.05 -17.96
N HIS A 439 -2.59 -7.41 -16.97
CA HIS A 439 -1.92 -7.16 -15.69
C HIS A 439 -1.97 -8.38 -14.78
N ASP A 440 -0.83 -8.78 -14.21
CA ASP A 440 -0.74 -10.06 -13.50
C ASP A 440 0.10 -10.00 -12.21
N ILE A 441 0.63 -8.83 -11.82
CA ILE A 441 1.44 -8.67 -10.60
C ILE A 441 0.70 -9.14 -9.35
N GLY A 442 -0.52 -8.62 -9.13
CA GLY A 442 -1.34 -9.01 -7.98
C GLY A 442 -1.67 -10.50 -7.96
N LYS A 443 -1.93 -11.09 -9.15
CA LYS A 443 -2.14 -12.53 -9.33
C LYS A 443 -0.88 -13.32 -8.94
N ASN A 444 0.29 -12.89 -9.38
CA ASN A 444 1.56 -13.58 -9.10
C ASN A 444 1.90 -13.57 -7.59
N LEU A 445 1.54 -12.50 -6.89
CA LEU A 445 1.62 -12.45 -5.42
C LEU A 445 0.64 -13.44 -4.76
N VAL A 446 -0.62 -13.47 -5.21
CA VAL A 446 -1.62 -14.43 -4.71
C VAL A 446 -1.17 -15.88 -4.96
N LYS A 447 -0.69 -16.18 -6.17
CA LYS A 447 -0.10 -17.48 -6.51
C LYS A 447 0.99 -17.87 -5.52
N THR A 448 1.97 -16.99 -5.33
CA THR A 448 3.10 -17.24 -4.42
C THR A 448 2.62 -17.54 -3.00
N ILE A 449 1.63 -16.79 -2.51
CA ILE A 449 1.12 -16.96 -1.15
C ILE A 449 0.33 -18.26 -1.00
N PHE A 450 -0.50 -18.62 -1.97
CA PHE A 450 -1.23 -19.88 -1.93
C PHE A 450 -0.28 -21.08 -2.02
N GLN A 451 0.71 -21.04 -2.92
CA GLN A 451 1.75 -22.06 -3.01
C GLN A 451 2.53 -22.20 -1.69
N ASN A 452 2.95 -21.07 -1.10
CA ASN A 452 3.63 -21.06 0.20
C ASN A 452 2.78 -21.59 1.37
N ASN A 453 1.45 -21.66 1.20
CA ASN A 453 0.51 -22.20 2.19
C ASN A 453 0.03 -23.63 1.85
N GLY A 454 0.73 -24.33 0.95
CA GLY A 454 0.49 -25.74 0.63
C GLY A 454 -0.63 -25.99 -0.39
N TYR A 455 -1.06 -24.97 -1.13
CA TYR A 455 -2.04 -25.11 -2.20
C TYR A 455 -1.37 -25.33 -3.57
N THR A 456 -1.96 -26.19 -4.39
CA THR A 456 -1.58 -26.34 -5.80
C THR A 456 -2.30 -25.28 -6.61
N VAL A 457 -1.54 -24.37 -7.21
CA VAL A 457 -2.07 -23.27 -8.02
C VAL A 457 -1.80 -23.52 -9.50
N TYR A 458 -2.86 -23.75 -10.27
CA TYR A 458 -2.84 -23.83 -11.73
C TYR A 458 -3.04 -22.41 -12.30
N ASP A 459 -1.93 -21.72 -12.49
CA ASP A 459 -1.90 -20.38 -13.05
C ASP A 459 -2.04 -20.42 -14.58
N LEU A 460 -3.16 -19.92 -15.09
CA LEU A 460 -3.47 -19.88 -16.52
C LEU A 460 -2.82 -18.70 -17.25
N GLY A 461 -2.18 -17.79 -16.50
CA GLY A 461 -1.52 -16.59 -17.01
C GLY A 461 -2.46 -15.39 -17.11
N LYS A 462 -2.20 -14.54 -18.11
CA LYS A 462 -2.95 -13.33 -18.42
C LYS A 462 -3.77 -13.46 -19.69
N GLN A 463 -4.75 -12.58 -19.88
CA GLN A 463 -5.71 -12.61 -20.99
C GLN A 463 -6.41 -13.98 -21.18
N VAL A 464 -6.80 -14.62 -20.09
CA VAL A 464 -7.32 -16.00 -20.13
C VAL A 464 -8.78 -16.01 -20.59
N PRO A 465 -9.12 -16.62 -21.75
CA PRO A 465 -10.50 -16.76 -22.18
C PRO A 465 -11.30 -17.63 -21.21
N LEU A 466 -12.61 -17.34 -21.10
CA LEU A 466 -13.55 -18.13 -20.29
C LEU A 466 -13.40 -19.64 -20.56
N GLN A 467 -13.34 -20.02 -21.83
CA GLN A 467 -13.24 -21.42 -22.25
C GLN A 467 -12.02 -22.14 -21.67
N LYS A 468 -10.86 -21.45 -21.58
CA LYS A 468 -9.62 -22.02 -21.03
C LYS A 468 -9.74 -22.24 -19.52
N PHE A 469 -10.49 -21.41 -18.80
CA PHE A 469 -10.84 -21.71 -17.41
C PHE A 469 -11.70 -22.95 -17.29
N ILE A 470 -12.74 -23.09 -18.13
CA ILE A 470 -13.64 -24.25 -18.10
C ILE A 470 -12.87 -25.54 -18.39
N GLU A 471 -12.07 -25.56 -19.45
CA GLU A 471 -11.22 -26.70 -19.82
C GLU A 471 -10.28 -27.09 -18.67
N LYS A 472 -9.63 -26.11 -18.04
CA LYS A 472 -8.73 -26.40 -16.92
C LYS A 472 -9.51 -26.89 -15.69
N ILE A 473 -10.69 -26.32 -15.40
CA ILE A 473 -11.55 -26.76 -14.30
C ILE A 473 -11.95 -28.22 -14.49
N ASP A 474 -12.37 -28.60 -15.70
CA ASP A 474 -12.75 -29.98 -16.03
C ASP A 474 -11.55 -30.95 -15.96
N GLU A 475 -10.37 -30.48 -16.38
CA GLU A 475 -9.11 -31.26 -16.33
C GLU A 475 -8.65 -31.55 -14.90
N VAL A 476 -8.57 -30.53 -14.04
CA VAL A 476 -7.88 -30.66 -12.73
C VAL A 476 -8.82 -30.81 -11.54
N ASN A 477 -10.13 -30.60 -11.75
CA ASN A 477 -11.18 -30.59 -10.73
C ASN A 477 -10.78 -29.76 -9.48
N PRO A 478 -10.63 -28.42 -9.62
CA PRO A 478 -10.16 -27.56 -8.55
C PRO A 478 -11.24 -27.30 -7.49
N ASP A 479 -10.80 -26.97 -6.26
CA ASP A 479 -11.67 -26.64 -5.14
C ASP A 479 -12.24 -25.22 -5.23
N ALA A 480 -11.55 -24.32 -5.94
CA ALA A 480 -12.01 -22.97 -6.26
C ALA A 480 -11.36 -22.44 -7.55
N VAL A 481 -11.96 -21.40 -8.11
CA VAL A 481 -11.39 -20.62 -9.21
C VAL A 481 -11.14 -19.17 -8.78
N GLY A 482 -9.94 -18.66 -9.05
CA GLY A 482 -9.52 -17.30 -8.78
C GLY A 482 -9.51 -16.46 -10.05
N LEU A 483 -10.27 -15.35 -10.05
CA LEU A 483 -10.34 -14.40 -11.16
C LEU A 483 -9.70 -13.07 -10.75
N SER A 484 -8.76 -12.59 -11.56
CA SER A 484 -8.11 -11.29 -11.37
C SER A 484 -8.42 -10.31 -12.51
N ALA A 485 -8.69 -9.04 -12.18
CA ALA A 485 -8.79 -7.94 -13.15
C ALA A 485 -8.28 -6.62 -12.56
N LEU A 486 -7.52 -5.87 -13.34
CA LEU A 486 -7.06 -4.53 -12.99
C LEU A 486 -8.01 -3.44 -13.50
N LEU A 487 -8.62 -3.63 -14.68
CA LEU A 487 -9.44 -2.61 -15.33
C LEU A 487 -10.95 -2.82 -15.10
N VAL A 488 -11.71 -1.73 -15.09
CA VAL A 488 -13.17 -1.77 -14.96
C VAL A 488 -13.81 -2.46 -16.18
N SER A 489 -13.27 -2.25 -17.38
CA SER A 489 -13.78 -2.86 -18.62
C SER A 489 -13.61 -4.38 -18.63
N THR A 490 -12.45 -4.87 -18.17
CA THR A 490 -12.12 -6.30 -18.11
C THR A 490 -12.82 -7.01 -16.96
N SER A 491 -13.22 -6.28 -15.90
CA SER A 491 -14.00 -6.85 -14.79
C SER A 491 -15.31 -7.53 -15.24
N LYS A 492 -15.91 -7.12 -16.36
CA LYS A 492 -17.10 -7.75 -16.96
C LYS A 492 -16.89 -9.22 -17.32
N GLN A 493 -15.66 -9.63 -17.61
CA GLN A 493 -15.35 -11.04 -17.86
C GLN A 493 -15.62 -11.92 -16.63
N MET A 494 -15.50 -11.35 -15.41
CA MET A 494 -15.91 -12.05 -14.20
C MET A 494 -17.42 -12.27 -14.14
N GLN A 495 -18.21 -11.28 -14.61
CA GLN A 495 -19.66 -11.42 -14.71
C GLN A 495 -20.02 -12.54 -15.70
N PHE A 496 -19.42 -12.55 -16.89
CA PHE A 496 -19.64 -13.62 -17.87
C PHE A 496 -19.26 -15.00 -17.33
N PHE A 497 -18.17 -15.10 -16.56
CA PHE A 497 -17.80 -16.33 -15.88
C PHE A 497 -18.89 -16.80 -14.91
N VAL A 498 -19.36 -15.92 -14.02
CA VAL A 498 -20.41 -16.24 -13.03
C VAL A 498 -21.72 -16.62 -13.71
N GLU A 499 -22.13 -15.90 -14.76
CA GLU A 499 -23.33 -16.22 -15.54
C GLU A 499 -23.23 -17.59 -16.23
N HIS A 500 -22.07 -17.90 -16.81
CA HIS A 500 -21.81 -19.20 -17.42
C HIS A 500 -21.84 -20.31 -16.37
N ALA A 501 -21.16 -20.13 -15.23
CA ALA A 501 -21.14 -21.06 -14.13
C ALA A 501 -22.54 -21.34 -13.58
N ARG A 502 -23.39 -20.30 -13.48
CA ARG A 502 -24.79 -20.41 -13.10
C ARG A 502 -25.62 -21.19 -14.13
N LYS A 503 -25.54 -20.83 -15.41
CA LYS A 503 -26.28 -21.48 -16.50
C LYS A 503 -25.96 -22.98 -16.62
N ASN A 504 -24.68 -23.32 -16.44
CA ASN A 504 -24.21 -24.71 -16.53
C ASN A 504 -24.20 -25.44 -15.18
N LYS A 505 -24.74 -24.83 -14.12
CA LYS A 505 -24.85 -25.42 -12.77
C LYS A 505 -23.50 -25.97 -12.26
N MET A 506 -22.43 -25.23 -12.50
CA MET A 506 -21.11 -25.58 -11.98
C MET A 506 -21.14 -25.51 -10.44
N ASN A 507 -20.48 -26.44 -9.78
CA ASN A 507 -20.43 -26.52 -8.31
C ASN A 507 -19.12 -25.95 -7.71
N ILE A 508 -18.56 -24.91 -8.34
CA ILE A 508 -17.24 -24.38 -7.98
C ILE A 508 -17.33 -22.99 -7.33
N PRO A 509 -16.78 -22.79 -6.13
CA PRO A 509 -16.60 -21.47 -5.54
C PRO A 509 -15.72 -20.54 -6.37
N ILE A 510 -16.11 -19.27 -6.47
CA ILE A 510 -15.39 -18.26 -7.26
C ILE A 510 -14.80 -17.20 -6.31
N LEU A 511 -13.48 -17.00 -6.38
CA LEU A 511 -12.74 -15.96 -5.66
C LEU A 511 -12.40 -14.83 -6.62
N CYS A 512 -12.89 -13.61 -6.37
CA CYS A 512 -12.65 -12.46 -7.24
C CYS A 512 -11.79 -11.40 -6.54
N GLY A 513 -10.78 -10.87 -7.24
CA GLY A 513 -9.92 -9.80 -6.74
C GLY A 513 -9.31 -8.94 -7.85
N GLY A 514 -8.57 -7.90 -7.44
CA GLY A 514 -7.90 -6.95 -8.33
C GLY A 514 -8.36 -5.50 -8.14
N ALA A 515 -7.55 -4.53 -8.57
CA ALA A 515 -7.66 -3.13 -8.17
C ALA A 515 -8.99 -2.45 -8.57
N ALA A 516 -9.60 -2.86 -9.68
CA ALA A 516 -10.90 -2.35 -10.12
C ALA A 516 -12.10 -3.02 -9.42
N ILE A 517 -11.88 -4.07 -8.63
CA ILE A 517 -12.95 -4.89 -8.06
C ILE A 517 -13.33 -4.38 -6.67
N ASN A 518 -14.63 -4.43 -6.34
CA ASN A 518 -15.13 -4.10 -5.01
C ASN A 518 -16.30 -5.01 -4.61
N SER A 519 -16.64 -5.01 -3.32
CA SER A 519 -17.72 -5.86 -2.79
C SER A 519 -19.09 -5.59 -3.42
N ASN A 520 -19.42 -4.35 -3.80
CA ASN A 520 -20.73 -4.06 -4.41
C ASN A 520 -20.84 -4.68 -5.81
N TYR A 521 -19.77 -4.59 -6.61
CA TYR A 521 -19.71 -5.22 -7.93
C TYR A 521 -19.88 -6.73 -7.82
N ILE A 522 -19.14 -7.37 -6.90
CA ILE A 522 -19.22 -8.83 -6.70
C ILE A 522 -20.59 -9.27 -6.18
N ASN A 523 -21.18 -8.54 -5.24
CA ASN A 523 -22.54 -8.83 -4.77
C ASN A 523 -23.57 -8.69 -5.91
N ARG A 524 -23.41 -7.71 -6.79
CA ARG A 524 -24.29 -7.55 -7.95
C ARG A 524 -24.21 -8.77 -8.87
N ILE A 525 -23.04 -9.12 -9.38
CA ILE A 525 -22.89 -10.24 -10.33
C ILE A 525 -23.29 -11.59 -9.71
N ALA A 526 -23.12 -11.74 -8.39
CA ALA A 526 -23.52 -12.95 -7.66
C ALA A 526 -25.05 -13.11 -7.57
N LYS A 527 -25.80 -12.01 -7.50
CA LYS A 527 -27.26 -11.95 -7.29
C LYS A 527 -28.05 -11.76 -8.59
N GLU A 528 -27.45 -11.10 -9.57
CA GLU A 528 -28.04 -10.80 -10.88
C GLU A 528 -28.50 -12.09 -11.57
N ASP A 529 -29.76 -12.14 -12.01
CA ASP A 529 -30.42 -13.33 -12.57
C ASP A 529 -30.46 -14.57 -11.66
N GLY A 530 -30.37 -14.37 -10.35
CA GLY A 530 -30.46 -15.41 -9.32
C GLY A 530 -29.13 -15.66 -8.61
N ILE A 531 -29.21 -16.15 -7.38
CA ILE A 531 -28.02 -16.40 -6.55
C ILE A 531 -27.24 -17.60 -7.09
N TYR A 532 -25.94 -17.43 -7.33
CA TYR A 532 -25.04 -18.55 -7.64
C TYR A 532 -24.71 -19.34 -6.36
N GLU A 533 -25.29 -20.54 -6.22
CA GLU A 533 -25.31 -21.30 -4.96
C GLU A 533 -23.94 -21.75 -4.45
N SER A 534 -22.93 -21.89 -5.32
CA SER A 534 -21.56 -22.30 -4.92
C SER A 534 -20.71 -21.15 -4.37
N GLY A 535 -21.22 -19.92 -4.37
CA GLY A 535 -20.58 -18.75 -3.76
C GLY A 535 -19.68 -17.97 -4.71
N VAL A 536 -19.78 -16.64 -4.63
CA VAL A 536 -18.88 -15.68 -5.29
C VAL A 536 -18.35 -14.72 -4.23
N PHE A 537 -17.05 -14.82 -3.94
CA PHE A 537 -16.41 -14.15 -2.82
C PHE A 537 -15.51 -13.02 -3.32
N TYR A 538 -15.72 -11.83 -2.76
CA TYR A 538 -14.79 -10.72 -2.94
C TYR A 538 -13.63 -10.87 -1.96
N CYS A 539 -12.42 -10.94 -2.48
CA CYS A 539 -11.19 -11.02 -1.69
C CYS A 539 -10.41 -9.71 -1.89
N ASN A 540 -10.48 -8.81 -0.91
CA ASN A 540 -9.82 -7.51 -0.99
C ASN A 540 -8.29 -7.64 -0.86
N THR A 541 -7.83 -8.68 -0.20
CA THR A 541 -6.41 -8.98 -0.03
C THR A 541 -6.13 -10.46 -0.28
N MET A 542 -4.87 -10.80 -0.55
CA MET A 542 -4.43 -12.19 -0.71
C MET A 542 -4.71 -13.05 0.53
N PHE A 543 -4.67 -12.48 1.74
CA PHE A 543 -4.96 -13.19 3.00
C PHE A 543 -6.45 -13.47 3.19
N GLU A 544 -7.32 -12.55 2.78
CA GLU A 544 -8.76 -12.83 2.73
C GLU A 544 -9.08 -13.95 1.75
N GLY A 545 -8.39 -13.97 0.60
CA GLY A 545 -8.44 -15.08 -0.35
C GLY A 545 -8.04 -16.41 0.29
N LEU A 546 -6.91 -16.43 1.00
CA LEU A 546 -6.41 -17.62 1.69
C LEU A 546 -7.39 -18.10 2.78
N LYS A 547 -7.88 -17.19 3.62
CA LYS A 547 -8.86 -17.50 4.67
C LYS A 547 -10.17 -18.06 4.08
N THR A 548 -10.63 -17.47 2.97
CA THR A 548 -11.83 -17.94 2.27
C THR A 548 -11.59 -19.34 1.70
N MET A 549 -10.43 -19.58 1.10
CA MET A 549 -10.05 -20.90 0.60
C MET A 549 -9.99 -21.94 1.72
N ASP A 550 -9.33 -21.64 2.84
CA ASP A 550 -9.23 -22.52 4.02
C ASP A 550 -10.61 -22.92 4.55
N ALA A 551 -11.56 -21.99 4.56
CA ALA A 551 -12.95 -22.27 4.94
C ALA A 551 -13.72 -23.08 3.88
N LEU A 552 -13.42 -22.90 2.58
CA LEU A 552 -14.05 -23.63 1.48
C LEU A 552 -13.62 -25.10 1.37
N ILE A 553 -12.40 -25.43 1.81
CA ILE A 553 -11.86 -26.80 1.78
C ILE A 553 -12.08 -27.57 3.09
N SER A 554 -12.54 -26.91 4.15
CA SER A 554 -12.77 -27.51 5.46
C SER A 554 -14.25 -27.77 5.73
N ASP A 555 -14.54 -28.39 6.87
CA ASP A 555 -15.91 -28.65 7.35
C ASP A 555 -16.73 -27.37 7.58
N GLU A 556 -16.10 -26.19 7.54
CA GLU A 556 -16.76 -24.88 7.68
C GLU A 556 -17.47 -24.40 6.40
N LYS A 557 -17.24 -25.03 5.25
CA LYS A 557 -17.81 -24.65 3.95
C LYS A 557 -19.33 -24.41 3.98
N PRO A 558 -20.17 -25.27 4.58
CA PRO A 558 -21.63 -25.06 4.61
C PRO A 558 -22.03 -23.81 5.41
N LYS A 559 -21.28 -23.51 6.49
CA LYS A 559 -21.50 -22.34 7.34
C LYS A 559 -21.09 -21.04 6.63
N LEU A 560 -19.98 -21.08 5.89
CA LEU A 560 -19.53 -19.93 5.09
C LEU A 560 -20.55 -19.59 4.00
N LEU A 561 -21.05 -20.61 3.28
CA LEU A 561 -22.03 -20.42 2.21
C LEU A 561 -23.37 -19.89 2.74
N SER A 562 -23.85 -20.37 3.88
CA SER A 562 -25.10 -19.87 4.47
C SER A 562 -25.00 -18.41 4.90
N GLN A 563 -23.91 -18.03 5.57
CA GLN A 563 -23.65 -16.64 5.97
C GLN A 563 -23.50 -15.71 4.76
N TRP A 564 -22.80 -16.16 3.72
CA TRP A 564 -22.65 -15.41 2.48
C TRP A 564 -24.00 -15.20 1.79
N LYS A 565 -24.83 -16.25 1.70
CA LYS A 565 -26.15 -16.19 1.08
C LYS A 565 -27.09 -15.24 1.83
N GLU A 566 -27.14 -15.32 3.15
CA GLU A 566 -27.94 -14.41 3.99
C GLU A 566 -27.51 -12.95 3.80
N LYS A 567 -26.20 -12.69 3.76
CA LYS A 567 -25.66 -11.36 3.50
C LYS A 567 -26.06 -10.83 2.12
N LEU A 568 -26.07 -11.70 1.11
CA LEU A 568 -26.41 -11.36 -0.27
C LEU A 568 -27.92 -11.14 -0.47
N GLU A 569 -28.76 -11.93 0.18
CA GLU A 569 -30.22 -11.77 0.18
C GLU A 569 -30.61 -10.41 0.78
N ASN A 570 -29.97 -10.04 1.89
CA ASN A 570 -30.17 -8.75 2.57
C ASN A 570 -29.53 -7.55 1.86
N TRP A 571 -28.61 -7.77 0.91
CA TRP A 571 -27.95 -6.70 0.18
C TRP A 571 -28.90 -6.03 -0.83
N LYS A 572 -28.95 -4.70 -0.81
CA LYS A 572 -29.66 -3.84 -1.77
C LYS A 572 -28.68 -2.88 -2.41
N GLU A 573 -28.73 -2.79 -3.73
CA GLU A 573 -27.90 -1.84 -4.48
C GLU A 573 -28.33 -0.40 -4.12
N LYS A 574 -27.38 0.42 -3.65
CA LYS A 574 -27.62 1.86 -3.47
C LYS A 574 -27.61 2.51 -4.84
N SER A 575 -28.79 2.70 -5.42
CA SER A 575 -28.98 3.49 -6.64
C SER A 575 -28.52 4.93 -6.38
N THR A 576 -27.32 5.30 -6.86
CA THR A 576 -27.04 6.69 -7.19
C THR A 576 -27.82 7.04 -8.45
N ALA A 577 -28.56 8.16 -8.42
CA ALA A 577 -29.27 8.64 -9.59
C ALA A 577 -28.28 8.74 -10.76
N LYS A 578 -28.57 8.05 -11.88
CA LYS A 578 -27.86 8.25 -13.13
C LYS A 578 -28.15 9.67 -13.59
N VAL A 579 -27.22 10.60 -13.33
CA VAL A 579 -27.25 11.91 -13.97
C VAL A 579 -26.89 11.66 -15.42
N ASP A 580 -27.77 12.03 -16.34
CA ASP A 580 -27.50 11.95 -17.77
C ASP A 580 -26.38 12.95 -18.09
N PRO A 581 -25.20 12.51 -18.56
CA PRO A 581 -24.10 13.41 -18.91
C PRO A 581 -24.50 14.44 -19.98
N ALA A 582 -25.48 14.13 -20.83
CA ALA A 582 -26.01 15.05 -21.84
C ALA A 582 -26.82 16.21 -21.25
N SER A 583 -27.24 16.10 -19.98
CA SER A 583 -27.95 17.16 -19.25
C SER A 583 -27.03 18.12 -18.48
N LEU A 584 -25.71 17.84 -18.45
CA LEU A 584 -24.73 18.69 -17.78
C LEU A 584 -24.40 19.92 -18.62
N PRO A 585 -24.18 21.10 -18.00
CA PRO A 585 -23.79 22.30 -18.73
C PRO A 585 -22.39 22.12 -19.37
N LYS A 586 -22.14 22.82 -20.47
CA LYS A 586 -20.79 22.87 -21.09
C LYS A 586 -19.81 23.63 -20.19
N SER A 587 -18.52 23.28 -20.28
CA SER A 587 -17.47 24.01 -19.58
C SER A 587 -17.31 25.44 -20.12
N GLU A 588 -16.65 26.31 -19.34
CA GLU A 588 -16.30 27.68 -19.78
C GLU A 588 -15.07 27.74 -20.71
N ILE A 589 -14.50 26.58 -21.06
CA ILE A 589 -13.35 26.49 -21.97
C ILE A 589 -13.79 26.94 -23.37
N LYS A 590 -12.97 27.79 -23.98
CA LYS A 590 -13.15 28.24 -25.37
C LYS A 590 -11.94 27.78 -26.17
N PRO A 591 -12.12 27.14 -27.33
CA PRO A 591 -11.04 26.77 -28.22
C PRO A 591 -10.15 27.96 -28.57
N VAL A 592 -8.86 27.68 -28.78
CA VAL A 592 -7.88 28.68 -29.24
C VAL A 592 -7.58 28.48 -30.71
N SER A 593 -6.80 29.38 -31.32
CA SER A 593 -6.35 29.20 -32.70
C SER A 593 -5.49 27.95 -32.84
N ALA A 594 -5.87 27.08 -33.78
CA ALA A 594 -5.18 25.84 -34.06
C ALA A 594 -3.71 26.09 -34.48
N PRO A 595 -2.74 25.33 -33.94
CA PRO A 595 -1.37 25.40 -34.40
C PRO A 595 -1.24 24.79 -35.81
N THR A 596 -0.22 25.21 -36.57
CA THR A 596 -0.01 24.74 -37.95
C THR A 596 1.15 23.74 -38.00
N PRO A 597 0.88 22.41 -37.93
CA PRO A 597 1.92 21.41 -38.13
C PRO A 597 2.45 21.42 -39.57
N LYS A 598 3.66 20.91 -39.77
CA LYS A 598 4.29 20.84 -41.10
C LYS A 598 3.67 19.76 -42.00
N ILE A 599 3.20 18.67 -41.40
CA ILE A 599 2.61 17.51 -42.07
C ILE A 599 1.30 17.21 -41.34
N ILE A 600 0.21 17.05 -42.09
CA ILE A 600 -1.11 16.72 -41.57
C ILE A 600 -1.60 15.47 -42.27
N GLY A 601 -2.17 14.54 -41.52
CA GLY A 601 -2.85 13.38 -42.04
C GLY A 601 -1.95 12.17 -42.32
N GLU A 602 -0.64 12.32 -42.22
CA GLU A 602 0.32 11.23 -42.45
C GLU A 602 1.03 10.85 -41.13
N PRO A 603 0.98 9.58 -40.70
CA PRO A 603 1.72 9.10 -39.54
C PRO A 603 3.23 9.12 -39.79
N ILE A 604 3.98 9.72 -38.88
CA ILE A 604 5.44 9.77 -38.87
C ILE A 604 5.95 8.65 -37.95
N ARG A 605 6.78 7.76 -38.51
CA ARG A 605 7.37 6.62 -37.79
C ARG A 605 8.85 6.84 -37.56
N LEU A 606 9.29 6.63 -36.34
CA LEU A 606 10.69 6.67 -35.93
C LEU A 606 11.08 5.28 -35.46
N LYS A 607 12.04 4.68 -36.16
CA LYS A 607 12.64 3.41 -35.76
C LYS A 607 13.80 3.64 -34.78
N SER A 608 14.29 2.55 -34.20
CA SER A 608 15.35 2.59 -33.18
C SER A 608 16.61 3.37 -33.58
N ASP A 609 16.96 3.44 -34.86
CA ASP A 609 18.11 4.21 -35.37
C ASP A 609 17.86 5.72 -35.46
N GLN A 610 16.60 6.14 -35.48
CA GLN A 610 16.17 7.54 -35.53
C GLN A 610 15.82 8.09 -34.14
N ILE A 611 15.69 7.22 -33.13
CA ILE A 611 15.41 7.59 -31.75
C ILE A 611 16.73 7.88 -31.03
N LYS A 612 16.86 9.11 -30.53
CA LYS A 612 18.03 9.53 -29.76
C LYS A 612 17.93 9.03 -28.32
N MET A 613 18.36 7.79 -28.10
CA MET A 613 18.27 7.16 -26.78
C MET A 613 18.96 7.97 -25.68
N ASP A 614 20.04 8.72 -25.96
CA ASP A 614 20.69 9.61 -24.98
C ASP A 614 19.75 10.69 -24.42
N GLU A 615 18.84 11.21 -25.25
CA GLU A 615 17.81 12.17 -24.80
C GLU A 615 16.71 11.44 -24.01
N VAL A 616 16.33 10.22 -24.41
CA VAL A 616 15.34 9.39 -23.72
C VAL A 616 15.82 8.99 -22.33
N TRP A 617 17.09 8.62 -22.18
CA TRP A 617 17.69 8.23 -20.89
C TRP A 617 17.68 9.37 -19.85
N GLN A 618 17.64 10.63 -20.29
CA GLN A 618 17.53 11.80 -19.42
C GLN A 618 16.10 12.06 -18.93
N LEU A 619 15.10 11.44 -19.57
CA LEU A 619 13.68 11.61 -19.29
C LEU A 619 13.10 10.50 -18.42
N ILE A 620 13.90 9.50 -18.05
CA ILE A 620 13.50 8.46 -17.10
C ILE A 620 13.21 9.10 -15.74
N ASP A 621 12.04 8.79 -15.17
CA ASP A 621 11.75 9.08 -13.78
C ASP A 621 12.51 8.08 -12.88
N LYS A 622 13.70 8.49 -12.45
CA LYS A 622 14.55 7.68 -11.55
C LYS A 622 13.86 7.35 -10.23
N LYS A 623 12.98 8.21 -9.74
CA LYS A 623 12.26 7.98 -8.48
C LYS A 623 11.24 6.86 -8.66
N SER A 624 10.49 6.89 -9.77
CA SER A 624 9.60 5.80 -10.16
C SER A 624 10.38 4.50 -10.40
N LEU A 625 11.43 4.55 -11.21
CA LEU A 625 12.27 3.39 -11.52
C LEU A 625 12.84 2.73 -10.25
N PHE A 626 13.55 3.48 -9.40
CA PHE A 626 14.23 2.91 -8.25
C PHE A 626 13.25 2.45 -7.18
N LYS A 627 12.20 3.23 -6.89
CA LYS A 627 11.31 2.95 -5.74
C LYS A 627 10.12 2.06 -6.10
N LEU A 628 9.47 2.30 -7.24
CA LEU A 628 8.25 1.60 -7.64
C LEU A 628 8.58 0.35 -8.47
N SER A 629 9.47 0.48 -9.45
CA SER A 629 9.75 -0.58 -10.42
C SER A 629 10.84 -1.55 -9.95
N TRP A 630 11.90 -1.06 -9.32
CA TRP A 630 13.04 -1.89 -8.86
C TRP A 630 13.02 -2.17 -7.36
N GLY A 631 12.16 -1.50 -6.59
CA GLY A 631 12.05 -1.72 -5.14
C GLY A 631 13.32 -1.42 -4.35
N LEU A 632 14.28 -0.69 -4.95
CA LEU A 632 15.53 -0.28 -4.34
C LEU A 632 15.27 0.87 -3.38
N ARG A 633 15.27 0.51 -2.10
CA ARG A 633 15.15 1.45 -0.98
C ARG A 633 16.50 1.51 -0.29
N GLY A 634 17.06 2.70 -0.17
CA GLY A 634 18.30 2.91 0.57
C GLY A 634 18.14 2.40 2.00
N LYS A 635 18.71 1.23 2.30
CA LYS A 635 18.91 0.81 3.68
C LYS A 635 19.81 1.85 4.35
N ALA A 636 19.47 2.25 5.57
CA ALA A 636 20.39 2.91 6.48
C ALA A 636 21.56 1.94 6.80
N GLY A 637 22.52 1.79 5.89
CA GLY A 637 23.72 1.01 6.12
C GLY A 637 24.54 0.50 4.93
N SER A 638 24.06 0.46 3.67
CA SER A 638 24.93 -0.11 2.61
C SER A 638 24.65 0.24 1.13
N GLU A 639 23.50 0.79 0.75
CA GLU A 639 23.24 1.15 -0.66
C GLU A 639 23.00 2.65 -0.78
N SER A 640 23.98 3.33 -1.38
CA SER A 640 23.95 4.76 -1.66
C SER A 640 23.16 5.04 -2.95
N GLU A 641 22.67 6.27 -3.12
CA GLU A 641 22.09 6.72 -4.40
C GLU A 641 23.07 6.54 -5.57
N ALA A 642 24.37 6.55 -5.30
CA ALA A 642 25.41 6.25 -6.26
C ALA A 642 25.41 4.77 -6.72
N ASP A 643 25.03 3.82 -5.84
CA ASP A 643 24.94 2.40 -6.19
C ASP A 643 23.73 2.11 -7.08
N HIS A 644 22.58 2.75 -6.82
CA HIS A 644 21.41 2.68 -7.70
C HIS A 644 21.70 3.29 -9.08
N GLU A 645 22.40 4.43 -9.10
CA GLU A 645 22.82 5.07 -10.34
C GLU A 645 23.85 4.22 -11.09
N GLN A 646 24.75 3.56 -10.37
CA GLN A 646 25.70 2.61 -10.96
C GLN A 646 24.98 1.40 -11.56
N LEU A 647 23.98 0.84 -10.87
CA LEU A 647 23.14 -0.25 -11.38
C LEU A 647 22.36 0.20 -12.63
N LEU A 648 21.78 1.39 -12.62
CA LEU A 648 21.12 1.97 -13.80
C LEU A 648 22.10 2.10 -14.98
N ASN A 649 23.31 2.59 -14.72
CA ASN A 649 24.33 2.72 -15.76
C ASN A 649 24.79 1.36 -16.29
N GLN A 650 24.94 0.36 -15.43
CA GLN A 650 25.23 -1.01 -15.85
C GLN A 650 24.13 -1.57 -16.75
N TRP A 651 22.86 -1.39 -16.38
CA TRP A 651 21.72 -1.83 -17.19
C TRP A 651 21.62 -1.07 -18.50
N LYS A 652 21.84 0.26 -18.52
CA LYS A 652 21.92 1.06 -19.76
C LYS A 652 22.98 0.49 -20.72
N ILE A 653 24.19 0.25 -20.21
CA ILE A 653 25.28 -0.34 -20.99
C ILE A 653 24.90 -1.73 -21.49
N ARG A 654 24.31 -2.56 -20.62
CA ARG A 654 23.86 -3.92 -20.98
C ARG A 654 22.82 -3.89 -22.09
N ILE A 655 21.79 -3.05 -21.97
CA ILE A 655 20.73 -2.90 -22.97
C ILE A 655 21.29 -2.50 -24.33
N ILE A 656 22.21 -1.53 -24.36
CA ILE A 656 22.82 -1.06 -25.60
C ILE A 656 23.71 -2.15 -26.22
N ARG A 657 24.54 -2.81 -25.40
CA ARG A 657 25.46 -3.86 -25.85
C ARG A 657 24.74 -5.09 -26.38
N GLU A 658 23.73 -5.55 -25.66
CA GLU A 658 22.97 -6.77 -25.95
C GLU A 658 21.78 -6.51 -26.87
N LYS A 659 21.50 -5.25 -27.22
CA LYS A 659 20.36 -4.82 -28.05
C LYS A 659 19.04 -5.39 -27.53
N LEU A 660 18.80 -5.21 -26.23
CA LEU A 660 17.61 -5.76 -25.54
C LEU A 660 16.33 -5.01 -25.92
N PHE A 661 16.44 -3.74 -26.32
CA PHE A 661 15.32 -2.89 -26.72
C PHE A 661 15.34 -2.64 -28.23
N GLU A 662 14.15 -2.58 -28.82
CA GLU A 662 13.91 -2.23 -30.22
C GLU A 662 12.80 -1.17 -30.26
N PRO A 663 13.09 0.04 -29.72
CA PRO A 663 12.06 1.04 -29.53
C PRO A 663 11.55 1.55 -30.88
N GLU A 664 10.23 1.73 -30.95
CA GLU A 664 9.56 2.34 -32.09
C GLU A 664 8.53 3.36 -31.61
N VAL A 665 8.40 4.44 -32.38
CA VAL A 665 7.46 5.53 -32.11
C VAL A 665 6.69 5.83 -33.39
N VAL A 666 5.38 5.97 -33.27
CA VAL A 666 4.53 6.54 -34.31
C VAL A 666 3.75 7.71 -33.75
N TYR A 667 3.72 8.82 -34.47
CA TYR A 667 2.91 9.98 -34.10
C TYR A 667 2.39 10.69 -35.35
N GLY A 668 1.35 11.48 -35.22
CA GLY A 668 0.76 12.19 -36.36
C GLY A 668 -0.13 13.34 -35.92
N TYR A 669 -0.37 14.24 -36.86
CA TYR A 669 -1.25 15.40 -36.69
C TYR A 669 -2.44 15.26 -37.61
N PHE A 670 -3.64 15.46 -37.11
CA PHE A 670 -4.87 15.28 -37.88
C PHE A 670 -5.77 16.48 -37.69
N LYS A 671 -6.51 16.82 -38.75
CA LYS A 671 -7.59 17.80 -38.63
C LYS A 671 -8.69 17.21 -37.76
N CYS A 672 -9.27 18.04 -36.91
CA CYS A 672 -10.36 17.64 -36.07
C CYS A 672 -11.42 18.74 -35.92
N HIS A 673 -12.63 18.28 -35.62
CA HIS A 673 -13.82 19.10 -35.56
C HIS A 673 -14.62 18.71 -34.32
N ASN A 674 -14.88 19.66 -33.43
CA ASN A 674 -15.79 19.45 -32.31
C ASN A 674 -17.24 19.55 -32.78
N LYS A 675 -17.86 18.41 -33.05
CA LYS A 675 -19.23 18.33 -33.57
C LYS A 675 -20.12 17.62 -32.56
N ASP A 676 -21.18 18.30 -32.12
CA ASP A 676 -22.17 17.77 -31.18
C ASP A 676 -21.58 17.21 -29.87
N GLY A 677 -20.44 17.76 -29.42
CA GLY A 677 -19.75 17.34 -28.19
C GLY A 677 -18.79 16.16 -28.37
N LYS A 678 -18.62 15.68 -29.60
CA LYS A 678 -17.68 14.63 -29.99
C LYS A 678 -16.54 15.22 -30.82
N LEU A 679 -15.38 14.55 -30.80
CA LEU A 679 -14.23 14.95 -31.60
C LEU A 679 -14.18 14.09 -32.86
N LEU A 680 -14.63 14.66 -33.97
CA LEU A 680 -14.46 14.05 -35.30
C LEU A 680 -13.03 14.33 -35.77
N VAL A 681 -12.34 13.31 -36.26
CA VAL A 681 -10.97 13.43 -36.77
C VAL A 681 -10.91 12.89 -38.18
N ASP A 682 -10.41 13.73 -39.09
CA ASP A 682 -10.28 13.40 -40.50
C ASP A 682 -9.24 12.29 -40.69
N ASN A 683 -9.62 11.24 -41.41
CA ASN A 683 -8.71 10.16 -41.78
C ASN A 683 -8.41 10.18 -43.28
N PRO A 684 -7.24 10.63 -43.74
CA PRO A 684 -6.93 10.70 -45.17
C PRO A 684 -6.84 9.33 -45.86
N HIS A 685 -6.71 8.26 -45.08
CA HIS A 685 -6.49 6.90 -45.57
C HIS A 685 -7.71 5.98 -45.39
N GLY A 686 -8.84 6.50 -44.90
CA GLY A 686 -10.04 5.71 -44.64
C GLY A 686 -11.24 6.55 -44.23
N ASP A 687 -12.15 5.95 -43.46
CA ASP A 687 -13.27 6.67 -42.87
C ASP A 687 -12.80 7.52 -41.68
N ASP A 688 -13.38 8.72 -41.55
CA ASP A 688 -13.19 9.59 -40.40
C ASP A 688 -13.56 8.86 -39.10
N VAL A 689 -12.85 9.18 -38.03
CA VAL A 689 -13.07 8.56 -36.72
C VAL A 689 -13.68 9.55 -35.74
N GLU A 690 -14.55 9.05 -34.87
CA GLU A 690 -15.27 9.87 -33.90
C GLU A 690 -14.90 9.43 -32.48
N PHE A 691 -14.26 10.33 -31.73
CA PHE A 691 -13.94 10.10 -30.32
C PHE A 691 -15.03 10.71 -29.42
N ASP A 692 -15.49 9.91 -28.46
CA ASP A 692 -16.49 10.30 -27.47
C ASP A 692 -15.86 10.39 -26.09
N PHE A 693 -15.79 11.60 -25.52
CA PHE A 693 -15.18 11.81 -24.21
C PHE A 693 -16.23 12.18 -23.17
N PRO A 694 -16.26 11.49 -22.02
CA PRO A 694 -17.23 11.78 -20.98
C PRO A 694 -17.01 13.18 -20.38
N ARG A 695 -18.12 13.81 -19.97
CA ARG A 695 -18.12 15.12 -19.32
C ARG A 695 -18.07 14.97 -17.80
N SER A 696 -17.25 15.79 -17.15
CA SER A 696 -17.12 15.80 -15.69
C SER A 696 -18.38 16.32 -14.98
N THR A 697 -18.75 15.64 -13.90
CA THR A 697 -19.79 16.05 -12.95
C THR A 697 -19.30 17.09 -11.94
N LYS A 698 -17.99 17.41 -11.94
CA LYS A 698 -17.40 18.45 -11.10
C LYS A 698 -17.79 19.86 -11.59
N PRO A 699 -17.68 20.91 -10.74
CA PRO A 699 -18.18 22.25 -11.05
C PRO A 699 -17.69 22.87 -12.37
N GLU A 700 -16.50 22.50 -12.85
CA GLU A 700 -15.93 23.01 -14.11
C GLU A 700 -16.48 22.31 -15.36
N HIS A 701 -17.16 21.16 -15.20
CA HIS A 701 -17.80 20.39 -16.27
C HIS A 701 -16.92 20.10 -17.49
N LEU A 702 -15.62 19.89 -17.25
CA LEU A 702 -14.61 19.69 -18.29
C LEU A 702 -14.91 18.44 -19.13
N CYS A 703 -14.65 18.57 -20.43
CA CYS A 703 -14.65 17.49 -21.41
C CYS A 703 -13.49 17.74 -22.37
N LEU A 704 -12.82 16.67 -22.85
CA LEU A 704 -11.66 16.82 -23.74
C LEU A 704 -12.02 17.47 -25.09
N THR A 705 -13.26 17.28 -25.56
CA THR A 705 -13.72 17.87 -26.82
C THR A 705 -13.82 19.40 -26.74
N ASP A 706 -14.07 19.97 -25.55
CA ASP A 706 -14.22 21.42 -25.36
C ASP A 706 -12.93 22.20 -25.65
N TYR A 707 -11.77 21.53 -25.68
CA TYR A 707 -10.49 22.16 -26.03
C TYR A 707 -10.31 22.40 -27.53
N PHE A 708 -11.13 21.77 -28.38
CA PHE A 708 -11.01 21.81 -29.84
C PHE A 708 -12.15 22.60 -30.48
N GLY A 709 -11.81 23.34 -31.54
CA GLY A 709 -12.76 24.12 -32.35
C GLY A 709 -13.41 23.33 -33.48
N ASP A 710 -14.14 24.06 -34.34
CA ASP A 710 -14.80 23.52 -35.54
C ASP A 710 -13.82 23.30 -36.71
N ASP A 711 -12.59 23.80 -36.65
CA ASP A 711 -11.51 23.56 -37.62
C ASP A 711 -10.18 23.64 -36.86
N ASP A 712 -9.76 22.50 -36.30
CA ASP A 712 -8.67 22.40 -35.35
C ASP A 712 -7.71 21.25 -35.67
N VAL A 713 -6.66 21.10 -34.87
CA VAL A 713 -5.64 20.05 -35.01
C VAL A 713 -5.46 19.30 -33.69
N VAL A 714 -5.48 17.98 -33.79
CA VAL A 714 -5.14 17.05 -32.73
C VAL A 714 -3.91 16.24 -33.12
N ALA A 715 -3.04 15.96 -32.15
CA ALA A 715 -1.95 15.03 -32.35
C ALA A 715 -2.18 13.74 -31.56
N PHE A 716 -1.78 12.62 -32.15
CA PHE A 716 -1.79 11.31 -31.50
C PHE A 716 -0.37 10.74 -31.52
N GLN A 717 -0.04 9.97 -30.49
CA GLN A 717 1.21 9.23 -30.41
C GLN A 717 0.98 7.82 -29.86
N ALA A 718 1.79 6.87 -30.31
CA ALA A 718 1.95 5.55 -29.74
C ALA A 718 3.43 5.19 -29.74
N VAL A 719 3.93 4.68 -28.61
CA VAL A 719 5.34 4.29 -28.44
C VAL A 719 5.44 2.90 -27.85
N THR A 720 6.53 2.21 -28.18
CA THR A 720 6.86 0.90 -27.60
C THR A 720 8.36 0.77 -27.40
N VAL A 721 8.76 -0.03 -26.43
CA VAL A 721 10.16 -0.49 -26.27
C VAL A 721 10.48 -1.69 -27.18
N GLY A 722 9.46 -2.27 -27.82
CA GLY A 722 9.56 -3.35 -28.81
C GLY A 722 9.20 -4.72 -28.23
N ASN A 723 8.72 -5.65 -29.08
CA ASN A 723 8.26 -6.98 -28.64
C ASN A 723 9.36 -7.85 -28.02
N LYS A 724 10.59 -7.68 -28.50
CA LYS A 724 11.74 -8.45 -28.06
C LYS A 724 11.99 -8.40 -26.55
N VAL A 725 11.71 -7.26 -25.90
CA VAL A 725 11.90 -7.15 -24.44
C VAL A 725 10.94 -8.05 -23.68
N ALA A 726 9.69 -8.17 -24.15
CA ALA A 726 8.68 -9.02 -23.55
C ALA A 726 9.06 -10.50 -23.69
N ASP A 727 9.52 -10.90 -24.88
CA ASP A 727 10.00 -12.27 -25.14
C ASP A 727 11.20 -12.63 -24.25
N ILE A 728 12.15 -11.70 -24.07
CA ILE A 728 13.34 -11.92 -23.22
C ILE A 728 12.95 -12.01 -21.75
N ILE A 729 12.02 -11.17 -21.28
CA ILE A 729 11.51 -11.24 -19.89
C ILE A 729 10.84 -12.59 -19.64
N GLU A 730 10.01 -13.07 -20.57
CA GLU A 730 9.37 -14.38 -20.47
C GLU A 730 10.39 -15.52 -20.48
N GLN A 731 11.35 -15.49 -21.41
CA GLN A 731 12.44 -16.45 -21.47
C GLN A 731 13.25 -16.47 -20.16
N TRP A 732 13.64 -15.32 -19.64
CA TRP A 732 14.42 -15.23 -18.39
C TRP A 732 13.62 -15.70 -17.17
N ASN A 733 12.31 -15.49 -17.14
CA ASN A 733 11.45 -16.08 -16.12
C ASN A 733 11.40 -17.61 -16.20
N GLN A 734 11.39 -18.19 -17.42
CA GLN A 734 11.43 -19.64 -17.61
C GLN A 734 12.82 -20.25 -17.27
N GLU A 735 13.89 -19.47 -17.40
CA GLU A 735 15.27 -19.85 -17.06
C GLU A 735 15.65 -19.55 -15.60
N ASP A 736 14.67 -19.28 -14.73
CA ASP A 736 14.88 -18.90 -13.31
C ASP A 736 15.74 -17.64 -13.08
N LYS A 737 15.92 -16.79 -14.10
CA LYS A 737 16.64 -15.50 -14.03
C LYS A 737 15.71 -14.37 -13.60
N TYR A 738 14.95 -14.59 -12.54
CA TYR A 738 13.89 -13.68 -12.09
C TYR A 738 14.38 -12.26 -11.78
N THR A 739 15.57 -12.11 -11.18
CA THR A 739 16.15 -10.81 -10.85
C THR A 739 16.43 -9.98 -12.10
N ASP A 740 17.01 -10.60 -13.12
CA ASP A 740 17.31 -9.94 -14.40
C ASP A 740 16.02 -9.60 -15.15
N ALA A 741 15.05 -10.53 -15.17
CA ALA A 741 13.73 -10.31 -15.77
C ALA A 741 12.99 -9.14 -15.09
N TYR A 742 13.05 -9.08 -13.76
CA TYR A 742 12.44 -8.02 -12.96
C TYR A 742 13.06 -6.65 -13.23
N TYR A 743 14.40 -6.54 -13.21
CA TYR A 743 15.07 -5.26 -13.50
C TYR A 743 14.84 -4.81 -14.94
N LEU A 744 14.89 -5.74 -15.91
CA LEU A 744 14.62 -5.44 -17.31
C LEU A 744 13.18 -4.95 -17.51
N HIS A 745 12.20 -5.63 -16.92
CA HIS A 745 10.80 -5.23 -16.97
C HIS A 745 10.59 -3.81 -16.41
N GLY A 746 11.09 -3.56 -15.20
CA GLY A 746 10.94 -2.25 -14.56
C GLY A 746 11.55 -1.12 -15.38
N LEU A 747 12.71 -1.37 -15.98
CA LEU A 747 13.37 -0.38 -16.83
C LEU A 747 12.66 -0.19 -18.17
N ALA A 748 12.10 -1.25 -18.75
CA ALA A 748 11.35 -1.17 -20.00
C ALA A 748 10.05 -0.36 -19.85
N VAL A 749 9.33 -0.48 -18.72
CA VAL A 749 8.15 0.34 -18.42
C VAL A 749 8.53 1.83 -18.34
N GLU A 750 9.59 2.16 -17.60
CA GLU A 750 10.04 3.55 -17.44
C GLU A 750 10.58 4.13 -18.75
N VAL A 751 11.20 3.31 -19.59
CA VAL A 751 11.65 3.74 -20.92
C VAL A 751 10.47 3.96 -21.87
N ALA A 752 9.39 3.16 -21.79
CA ALA A 752 8.18 3.42 -22.56
C ALA A 752 7.58 4.80 -22.22
N GLU A 753 7.51 5.14 -20.93
CA GLU A 753 7.05 6.45 -20.47
C GLU A 753 7.99 7.60 -20.88
N ALA A 754 9.31 7.38 -20.75
CA ALA A 754 10.32 8.34 -21.20
C ALA A 754 10.27 8.57 -22.72
N LEU A 755 10.03 7.53 -23.53
CA LEU A 755 9.81 7.64 -24.96
C LEU A 755 8.58 8.50 -25.26
N ALA A 756 7.48 8.24 -24.56
CA ALA A 756 6.23 8.98 -24.73
C ALA A 756 6.35 10.46 -24.31
N GLU A 757 7.20 10.79 -23.34
CA GLU A 757 7.53 12.19 -23.02
C GLU A 757 8.49 12.81 -24.04
N TRP A 758 9.48 12.05 -24.51
CA TRP A 758 10.41 12.51 -25.55
C TRP A 758 9.67 12.91 -26.83
N ILE A 759 8.74 12.07 -27.29
CA ILE A 759 7.95 12.39 -28.48
C ILE A 759 6.96 13.53 -28.21
N ASN A 760 6.39 13.65 -27.00
CA ASN A 760 5.54 14.78 -26.64
C ASN A 760 6.31 16.11 -26.70
N ARG A 761 7.56 16.16 -26.23
CA ARG A 761 8.43 17.34 -26.38
C ARG A 761 8.70 17.70 -27.82
N LYS A 762 8.94 16.70 -28.68
CA LYS A 762 9.09 16.88 -30.12
C LYS A 762 7.81 17.43 -30.76
N ILE A 763 6.64 16.90 -30.40
CA ILE A 763 5.33 17.40 -30.84
C ILE A 763 5.14 18.86 -30.46
N LYS A 764 5.43 19.23 -29.19
CA LYS A 764 5.33 20.61 -28.71
C LYS A 764 6.26 21.55 -29.46
N SER A 765 7.49 21.12 -29.73
CA SER A 765 8.45 21.90 -30.52
C SER A 765 8.01 22.06 -31.98
N GLU A 766 7.42 21.04 -32.60
CA GLU A 766 6.96 21.09 -33.99
C GLU A 766 5.72 21.98 -34.15
N LEU A 767 4.87 22.05 -33.12
CA LEU A 767 3.69 22.91 -33.07
C LEU A 767 3.97 24.33 -32.51
N ASN A 768 5.22 24.63 -32.12
CA ASN A 768 5.62 25.89 -31.47
C ASN A 768 4.76 26.25 -30.23
N LEU A 769 4.53 25.26 -29.35
CA LEU A 769 3.71 25.45 -28.15
C LEU A 769 4.54 25.87 -26.94
N ASP A 770 4.45 27.14 -26.56
CA ASP A 770 5.06 27.66 -25.31
C ASP A 770 4.30 27.20 -24.05
N LYS A 771 2.97 27.03 -24.17
CA LYS A 771 2.05 26.55 -23.12
C LYS A 771 1.05 25.58 -23.75
N GLY A 772 0.69 24.52 -23.02
CA GLY A 772 -0.17 23.43 -23.52
C GLY A 772 0.63 22.22 -24.01
N GLY A 773 0.01 21.39 -24.85
CA GLY A 773 0.55 20.11 -25.29
C GLY A 773 0.48 19.06 -24.18
N LEU A 774 -0.66 18.97 -23.49
CA LEU A 774 -0.87 18.00 -22.42
C LEU A 774 -1.26 16.64 -23.03
N ARG A 775 -0.63 15.58 -22.53
CA ARG A 775 -0.77 14.21 -23.03
C ARG A 775 -1.86 13.46 -22.25
N TYR A 776 -2.92 13.02 -22.91
CA TYR A 776 -3.98 12.22 -22.32
C TYR A 776 -3.93 10.78 -22.85
N SER A 777 -3.60 9.85 -21.97
CA SER A 777 -3.58 8.41 -22.26
C SER A 777 -4.89 7.76 -21.82
N TRP A 778 -5.45 6.88 -22.65
CA TRP A 778 -6.70 6.20 -22.33
C TRP A 778 -6.56 5.27 -21.12
N GLY A 779 -7.64 5.15 -20.35
CA GLY A 779 -7.66 4.43 -19.06
C GLY A 779 -7.46 5.34 -17.84
N PHE A 780 -6.97 6.56 -18.04
CA PHE A 780 -6.94 7.60 -17.00
C PHE A 780 -8.32 8.26 -16.83
N PRO A 781 -8.60 8.90 -15.68
CA PRO A 781 -9.91 9.46 -15.37
C PRO A 781 -10.49 10.39 -16.44
N SER A 782 -9.66 11.19 -17.13
CA SER A 782 -10.13 12.14 -18.16
C SER A 782 -10.55 11.48 -19.48
N CYS A 783 -10.10 10.26 -19.76
CA CYS A 783 -10.44 9.47 -20.96
C CYS A 783 -10.43 7.96 -20.61
N PRO A 784 -11.41 7.47 -19.84
CA PRO A 784 -11.36 6.14 -19.24
C PRO A 784 -11.58 4.99 -20.24
N ASP A 785 -12.11 5.28 -21.44
CA ASP A 785 -12.50 4.26 -22.40
C ASP A 785 -11.34 3.80 -23.29
N VAL A 786 -10.64 2.77 -22.82
CA VAL A 786 -9.50 2.14 -23.52
C VAL A 786 -9.88 1.57 -24.91
N MET A 787 -11.16 1.28 -25.17
CA MET A 787 -11.59 0.77 -26.48
C MET A 787 -11.34 1.75 -27.62
N GLN A 788 -11.23 3.05 -27.31
CA GLN A 788 -10.93 4.09 -28.29
C GLN A 788 -9.50 4.01 -28.86
N HIS A 789 -8.62 3.17 -28.29
CA HIS A 789 -7.38 2.82 -28.98
C HIS A 789 -7.63 2.25 -30.38
N ASN A 790 -8.73 1.53 -30.62
CA ASN A 790 -9.07 1.06 -31.98
C ASN A 790 -9.21 2.22 -32.98
N LEU A 791 -9.66 3.39 -32.53
CA LEU A 791 -9.78 4.59 -33.36
C LEU A 791 -8.39 5.19 -33.64
N VAL A 792 -7.53 5.23 -32.61
CA VAL A 792 -6.13 5.66 -32.77
C VAL A 792 -5.39 4.73 -33.73
N TRP A 793 -5.65 3.43 -33.68
CA TRP A 793 -5.04 2.45 -34.58
C TRP A 793 -5.45 2.65 -36.03
N LYS A 794 -6.71 3.05 -36.30
CA LYS A 794 -7.14 3.43 -37.65
C LYS A 794 -6.44 4.69 -38.19
N LEU A 795 -5.99 5.58 -37.30
CA LEU A 795 -5.32 6.83 -37.68
C LEU A 795 -3.80 6.68 -37.82
N LEU A 796 -3.15 6.09 -36.82
CA LEU A 796 -1.70 5.98 -36.75
C LEU A 796 -1.15 4.68 -37.36
N GLU A 797 -1.99 3.66 -37.54
CA GLU A 797 -1.59 2.28 -37.89
C GLU A 797 -0.37 1.78 -37.06
N PRO A 798 -0.38 1.80 -35.71
CA PRO A 798 0.76 1.41 -34.88
C PRO A 798 1.21 -0.05 -35.06
N GLU A 799 0.39 -0.92 -35.65
CA GLU A 799 0.73 -2.31 -35.95
C GLU A 799 1.94 -2.42 -36.89
N LYS A 800 2.16 -1.45 -37.79
CA LYS A 800 3.36 -1.38 -38.63
C LYS A 800 4.64 -1.07 -37.84
N SER A 801 4.49 -0.68 -36.57
CA SER A 801 5.56 -0.44 -35.60
C SER A 801 5.58 -1.48 -34.47
N GLY A 802 4.96 -2.65 -34.70
CA GLY A 802 4.99 -3.77 -33.77
C GLY A 802 4.05 -3.65 -32.57
N MET A 803 3.16 -2.66 -32.56
CA MET A 803 2.17 -2.46 -31.51
C MET A 803 0.79 -3.00 -31.95
N GLU A 804 0.36 -4.10 -31.37
CA GLU A 804 -0.94 -4.71 -31.63
C GLU A 804 -1.96 -4.32 -30.55
N LEU A 805 -3.25 -4.55 -30.82
CA LEU A 805 -4.32 -4.40 -29.84
C LEU A 805 -4.96 -5.74 -29.51
N THR A 806 -5.27 -5.94 -28.23
CA THR A 806 -6.23 -6.96 -27.81
C THR A 806 -7.65 -6.57 -28.23
N GLU A 807 -8.58 -7.53 -28.19
CA GLU A 807 -10.01 -7.27 -28.40
C GLU A 807 -10.60 -6.25 -27.39
N SER A 808 -9.94 -6.07 -26.24
CA SER A 808 -10.30 -5.09 -25.21
C SER A 808 -9.61 -3.73 -25.36
N GLY A 809 -8.84 -3.52 -26.44
CA GLY A 809 -8.13 -2.27 -26.72
C GLY A 809 -6.84 -2.09 -25.92
N GLN A 810 -6.29 -3.12 -25.27
CA GLN A 810 -4.98 -3.03 -24.62
C GLN A 810 -3.85 -3.18 -25.65
N ILE A 811 -2.74 -2.48 -25.42
CA ILE A 811 -1.60 -2.45 -26.34
C ILE A 811 -0.66 -3.63 -26.02
N ILE A 812 -0.23 -4.33 -27.07
CA ILE A 812 0.79 -5.38 -27.03
C ILE A 812 2.01 -4.87 -27.82
N PRO A 813 3.24 -4.88 -27.26
CA PRO A 813 3.60 -5.38 -25.94
C PRO A 813 3.18 -4.40 -24.83
N GLU A 814 3.10 -4.87 -23.59
CA GLU A 814 2.63 -4.05 -22.45
C GLU A 814 3.57 -2.87 -22.12
N GLN A 815 4.84 -2.93 -22.53
CA GLN A 815 5.81 -1.84 -22.45
C GLN A 815 5.58 -0.82 -23.59
N SER A 816 4.32 -0.42 -23.76
CA SER A 816 3.85 0.52 -24.78
C SER A 816 2.79 1.44 -24.20
N THR A 817 2.69 2.65 -24.75
CA THR A 817 1.67 3.62 -24.35
C THR A 817 1.20 4.44 -25.54
N ALA A 818 -0.06 4.81 -25.54
CA ALA A 818 -0.67 5.67 -26.55
C ALA A 818 -1.35 6.87 -25.88
N ALA A 819 -1.36 7.99 -26.59
CA ALA A 819 -1.97 9.21 -26.07
C ALA A 819 -2.41 10.18 -27.16
N MET A 820 -3.43 10.96 -26.81
CA MET A 820 -3.78 12.21 -27.50
C MET A 820 -3.00 13.37 -26.88
N VAL A 821 -2.54 14.31 -27.69
CA VAL A 821 -1.91 15.54 -27.23
C VAL A 821 -2.84 16.72 -27.51
N VAL A 822 -3.27 17.38 -26.44
CA VAL A 822 -4.14 18.56 -26.50
C VAL A 822 -3.28 19.80 -26.48
N HIS A 823 -3.30 20.56 -27.57
CA HIS A 823 -2.46 21.75 -27.75
C HIS A 823 -2.92 22.94 -26.88
N HIS A 824 -4.17 22.95 -26.43
CA HIS A 824 -4.78 24.07 -25.70
C HIS A 824 -4.01 24.44 -24.41
N PRO A 825 -3.72 25.72 -24.14
CA PRO A 825 -2.85 26.15 -23.03
C PRO A 825 -3.47 26.00 -21.64
N LYS A 826 -4.80 25.88 -21.54
CA LYS A 826 -5.53 25.59 -20.30
C LYS A 826 -5.84 24.10 -20.10
N ALA A 827 -5.31 23.21 -20.94
CA ALA A 827 -5.52 21.78 -20.75
C ALA A 827 -4.96 21.32 -19.39
N GLN A 828 -5.76 20.57 -18.64
CA GLN A 828 -5.41 20.02 -17.32
C GLN A 828 -5.97 18.61 -17.15
N TYR A 829 -5.36 17.79 -16.30
CA TYR A 829 -5.93 16.50 -15.93
C TYR A 829 -7.13 16.69 -15.00
N PHE A 830 -8.22 15.96 -15.25
CA PHE A 830 -9.45 16.06 -14.46
C PHE A 830 -10.12 14.69 -14.27
N VAL A 831 -11.00 14.61 -13.26
CA VAL A 831 -11.81 13.42 -12.95
C VAL A 831 -13.26 13.64 -13.37
N LEU A 832 -13.97 12.56 -13.70
CA LEU A 832 -15.37 12.60 -14.13
C LEU A 832 -16.37 12.70 -12.98
#